data_AF-A0A1V2YG74-F1
#
_entry.id   AF-A0A1V2YG74-F1
#
_cell.length_a   1.000
_cell.length_b   1.000
_cell.length_c   1.000
_cell.angle_alpha   90.00
_cell.angle_beta   90.00
_cell.angle_gamma   90.00
#
_symmetry.space_group_name_H-M   'P 1'
#
loop_
_entity.id
_entity.type
_entity.pdbx_description
1 polymer ?
#
loop_
_entity_poly.entity_id
_entity_poly.type
_entity_poly.pdbx_seq_one_letter_code
_entity_poly.pdbx_strand_id
1 'polypeptide(L)'
;MRRNSRRSSRRRSSSRRGSKPERYQNRYSRADKKPSSGPFNGLLLMFMLVGGMYYINVEKANEFLATYMPANLFVTASAWVDKLLMKSPSETEPSLLTYYTMPCLEANVAKTIATTLYPEEAIQELPNDAWYSKYYRALQSDTRFSYLIEENSDKILSDELLTLILKEILGEGYVIQTGSGISFEQFLDMYIMSLNAIGEGDKIKLTTLSIVSTPANNSGLLSWNVLTNDGVYNFEGLILDPFVDYTLEVAIAGDDIIGITNTIDSKSTLEQCYIVNVGTDTAIVRVGEKEVTYKHSGLQKSDEGSLMTLIVQAGTILDFITYMETAGDIVLRITNDYIEFEEVGKFTYDNVAVYDQTYGGDWTNISQVASGSRVEYVMNHNNEVTSLKILSRPDEDDVRVVITEDGLGDYIHSTVSLDLPSDATIYYNEQFMSVGSSSWNSEDFDWEIGDKVIISADADITITSITRQSINPSYVGTLEIYKEANGYTVVNEVDMNNYLARVITSEMPTAYGLEACKVQAISARSYAIVTQRTSKFMQYGAQVDDTVASQVYNNVPMDSISYEAATSTDSIVLKYDGNVISGNFFSTSAGYTANFGEVWATGEIFPSNTPVYLSSRQQYLGDRVVTDISNEEDAYTFFTMAPDEINAFDNHAPWFRWELTYSGEQLSQIINSNIERMSMLYSNLVKVLYNNTWQAAVISSIGDIQDIEVKQRGEGGNIMSLIIIGESDTIQVESEYLIRTILAPAYSSTPLNISRGDGSTHQTTTLLPSAFFSMDVSYNDKGEIEELTLYGGGNGHGVGMSQEGVKGMVDRGYTYKQIIEHYYQDEDGKWIPLVAGYYNGENEWTKLPGYYDNDKLRNEDNIESAGSNTTEYVVEFMPVATNEDGKYIDEDGEEIE
;
A
#
# COMPACT_ATOMS: atom_id res chain seq x y z
N MET A 1 -43.67 21.49 -45.90
CA MET A 1 -44.26 20.14 -46.07
C MET A 1 -44.71 19.68 -44.68
N ARG A 2 -46.02 19.63 -44.35
CA ARG A 2 -46.90 18.43 -44.40
C ARG A 2 -46.18 17.17 -43.87
N ARG A 3 -46.69 16.34 -42.95
CA ARG A 3 -48.02 16.09 -42.34
C ARG A 3 -47.79 14.95 -41.33
N ASN A 4 -48.33 15.00 -40.10
CA ASN A 4 -49.55 14.30 -39.62
C ASN A 4 -49.43 12.76 -39.51
N SER A 5 -50.00 12.03 -38.53
CA SER A 5 -50.98 12.33 -37.45
C SER A 5 -51.44 11.02 -36.78
N ARG A 6 -52.09 11.15 -35.59
CA ARG A 6 -53.23 10.40 -34.99
C ARG A 6 -52.88 9.73 -33.65
N ARG A 7 -53.67 9.79 -32.55
CA ARG A 7 -55.11 10.10 -32.24
C ARG A 7 -55.22 10.41 -30.73
N SER A 8 -55.81 11.51 -30.24
CA SER A 8 -57.19 11.70 -29.67
C SER A 8 -57.73 10.62 -28.69
N SER A 9 -58.43 10.86 -27.56
CA SER A 9 -58.85 12.04 -26.76
C SER A 9 -59.82 11.60 -25.61
N ARG A 10 -60.01 12.48 -24.59
CA ARG A 10 -61.16 12.65 -23.62
C ARG A 10 -61.08 11.83 -22.30
N ARG A 11 -61.45 12.32 -21.09
CA ARG A 11 -62.24 13.50 -20.61
C ARG A 11 -62.19 13.62 -19.05
N ARG A 12 -62.64 14.77 -18.50
CA ARG A 12 -63.07 15.14 -17.10
C ARG A 12 -61.97 15.81 -16.24
N SER A 13 -62.04 17.03 -15.66
CA SER A 13 -63.04 17.95 -15.06
C SER A 13 -63.05 17.96 -13.51
N SER A 14 -62.53 19.06 -12.93
CA SER A 14 -62.89 19.81 -11.67
C SER A 14 -63.02 19.04 -10.33
N SER A 15 -62.60 19.52 -9.14
CA SER A 15 -62.10 20.80 -8.62
C SER A 15 -61.71 20.59 -7.14
N ARG A 16 -60.68 21.29 -6.61
CA ARG A 16 -60.49 21.51 -5.16
C ARG A 16 -60.06 22.95 -4.90
N ARG A 17 -60.57 23.54 -3.80
CA ARG A 17 -60.34 24.92 -3.34
C ARG A 17 -60.14 24.90 -1.81
N GLY A 18 -59.14 25.65 -1.34
CA GLY A 18 -58.97 26.16 0.04
C GLY A 18 -58.37 25.17 1.05
N SER A 19 -57.50 25.54 2.00
CA SER A 19 -56.89 26.83 2.37
C SER A 19 -55.84 26.58 3.47
N LYS A 20 -54.73 27.34 3.42
CA LYS A 20 -53.60 27.60 4.36
C LYS A 20 -53.97 27.85 5.85
N PRO A 21 -53.01 28.09 6.81
CA PRO A 21 -51.52 27.90 6.83
C PRO A 21 -50.89 27.42 8.19
N GLU A 22 -49.53 27.38 8.23
CA GLU A 22 -48.57 27.42 9.37
C GLU A 22 -48.28 26.11 10.14
N ARG A 23 -47.07 25.78 10.65
CA ARG A 23 -45.68 26.30 10.69
C ARG A 23 -44.79 25.16 11.23
N TYR A 24 -43.53 25.08 10.77
CA TYR A 24 -42.31 24.53 11.41
C TYR A 24 -42.36 23.26 12.30
N GLN A 25 -41.75 22.15 11.85
CA GLN A 25 -40.45 21.65 12.37
C GLN A 25 -40.01 20.35 11.66
N ASN A 26 -38.70 20.26 11.43
CA ASN A 26 -37.95 19.15 10.85
C ASN A 26 -38.11 17.82 11.61
N ARG A 27 -38.12 16.69 10.87
CA ARG A 27 -37.30 15.51 11.17
C ARG A 27 -37.28 14.54 9.98
N TYR A 28 -36.06 14.09 9.69
CA TYR A 28 -35.59 13.20 8.63
C TYR A 28 -36.50 12.00 8.36
N SER A 29 -36.77 11.78 7.08
CA SER A 29 -37.54 10.66 6.55
C SER A 29 -36.71 9.37 6.57
N ARG A 30 -37.29 8.33 7.15
CA ARG A 30 -36.90 6.92 6.99
C ARG A 30 -36.77 6.57 5.51
N ALA A 31 -35.57 6.15 5.12
CA ALA A 31 -35.34 5.41 3.88
C ALA A 31 -35.91 3.99 3.99
N ASP A 32 -36.23 3.45 2.82
CA ASP A 32 -37.05 2.27 2.57
C ASP A 32 -36.48 0.95 3.13
N LYS A 33 -37.28 0.24 3.94
CA LYS A 33 -37.10 -1.21 4.15
C LYS A 33 -37.90 -1.99 3.10
N LYS A 34 -37.21 -2.71 2.23
CA LYS A 34 -37.77 -3.88 1.52
C LYS A 34 -38.11 -4.99 2.54
N PRO A 35 -39.07 -5.89 2.22
CA PRO A 35 -39.67 -6.77 3.21
C PRO A 35 -38.91 -8.11 3.33
N SER A 36 -38.43 -8.46 4.51
CA SER A 36 -37.98 -9.84 4.80
C SER A 36 -38.20 -10.22 6.27
N SER A 37 -38.87 -11.36 6.45
CA SER A 37 -39.28 -12.05 7.69
C SER A 37 -40.40 -11.40 8.51
N GLY A 38 -41.61 -11.96 8.39
CA GLY A 38 -42.83 -11.48 9.05
C GLY A 38 -42.98 -11.91 10.52
N PRO A 39 -44.14 -11.60 11.16
CA PRO A 39 -44.48 -11.97 12.55
C PRO A 39 -44.46 -13.48 12.87
N PHE A 40 -44.16 -14.33 11.87
CA PHE A 40 -44.04 -15.78 12.00
C PHE A 40 -42.73 -16.23 12.67
N ASN A 41 -41.61 -15.51 12.50
CA ASN A 41 -40.34 -15.86 13.18
C ASN A 41 -40.41 -15.59 14.69
N GLY A 42 -41.07 -14.50 15.10
CA GLY A 42 -41.32 -14.21 16.52
C GLY A 42 -42.20 -15.25 17.20
N LEU A 43 -43.21 -15.79 16.50
CA LEU A 43 -44.06 -16.86 17.03
C LEU A 43 -43.28 -18.17 17.20
N LEU A 44 -42.42 -18.50 16.23
CA LEU A 44 -41.58 -19.69 16.27
C LEU A 44 -40.56 -19.62 17.42
N LEU A 45 -39.93 -18.47 17.62
CA LEU A 45 -39.04 -18.19 18.75
C LEU A 45 -39.79 -18.29 20.09
N MET A 46 -41.02 -17.76 20.15
CA MET A 46 -41.89 -17.85 21.33
C MET A 46 -42.21 -19.30 21.69
N PHE A 47 -42.47 -20.18 20.71
CA PHE A 47 -42.71 -21.60 20.96
C PHE A 47 -41.45 -22.37 21.33
N MET A 48 -40.28 -22.04 20.76
CA MET A 48 -38.99 -22.66 21.12
C MET A 48 -38.52 -22.26 22.53
N LEU A 49 -38.61 -20.97 22.86
CA LEU A 49 -38.28 -20.45 24.21
C LEU A 49 -39.25 -21.02 25.25
N VAL A 50 -40.57 -20.98 25.02
CA VAL A 50 -41.55 -21.55 25.97
C VAL A 50 -41.43 -23.08 26.07
N GLY A 51 -41.21 -23.78 24.97
CA GLY A 51 -41.06 -25.24 24.95
C GLY A 51 -39.80 -25.72 25.67
N GLY A 52 -38.65 -25.09 25.42
CA GLY A 52 -37.37 -25.42 26.05
C GLY A 52 -37.28 -24.97 27.52
N MET A 53 -37.87 -23.83 27.89
CA MET A 53 -37.68 -23.23 29.21
C MET A 53 -38.69 -23.71 30.27
N TYR A 54 -39.87 -24.17 29.88
CA TYR A 54 -40.88 -24.67 30.84
C TYR A 54 -40.71 -26.16 31.19
N TYR A 55 -39.98 -26.91 30.36
CA TYR A 55 -39.83 -28.35 30.50
C TYR A 55 -38.36 -28.74 30.55
N ILE A 56 -37.92 -29.25 31.71
CA ILE A 56 -36.60 -29.88 31.91
C ILE A 56 -36.52 -31.25 31.19
N ASN A 57 -37.52 -31.60 30.39
CA ASN A 57 -37.66 -32.91 29.74
C ASN A 57 -37.94 -32.71 28.25
N VAL A 58 -36.98 -33.15 27.43
CA VAL A 58 -37.00 -33.14 25.96
C VAL A 58 -38.30 -33.71 25.38
N GLU A 59 -38.79 -34.83 25.89
CA GLU A 59 -40.02 -35.45 25.40
C GLU A 59 -41.24 -34.53 25.60
N LYS A 60 -41.34 -33.87 26.75
CA LYS A 60 -42.47 -32.96 27.05
C LYS A 60 -42.40 -31.66 26.24
N ALA A 61 -41.20 -31.14 26.02
CA ALA A 61 -40.97 -29.99 25.16
C ALA A 61 -41.33 -30.31 23.71
N ASN A 62 -40.91 -31.48 23.20
CA ASN A 62 -41.26 -31.96 21.87
C ASN A 62 -42.76 -32.28 21.73
N GLU A 63 -43.44 -32.83 22.76
CA GLU A 63 -44.90 -33.01 22.77
C GLU A 63 -45.65 -31.66 22.67
N PHE A 64 -45.17 -30.64 23.37
CA PHE A 64 -45.73 -29.29 23.30
C PHE A 64 -45.53 -28.68 21.90
N LEU A 65 -44.32 -28.75 21.35
CA LEU A 65 -44.04 -28.26 19.99
C LEU A 65 -44.88 -29.01 18.94
N ALA A 66 -45.03 -30.33 19.05
CA ALA A 66 -45.83 -31.14 18.14
C ALA A 66 -47.32 -30.76 18.16
N THR A 67 -47.80 -30.26 19.29
CA THR A 67 -49.21 -29.88 19.48
C THR A 67 -49.55 -28.53 18.85
N TYR A 68 -48.60 -27.59 18.84
CA TYR A 68 -48.86 -26.20 18.48
C TYR A 68 -48.13 -25.71 17.24
N MET A 69 -47.22 -26.51 16.67
CA MET A 69 -46.40 -26.12 15.53
C MET A 69 -46.77 -26.88 14.23
N PRO A 70 -46.77 -26.21 13.06
CA PRO A 70 -46.87 -26.87 11.77
C PRO A 70 -45.74 -27.88 11.55
N ALA A 71 -46.03 -29.04 10.94
CA ALA A 71 -45.09 -30.15 10.79
C ALA A 71 -43.76 -29.80 10.09
N ASN A 72 -43.77 -28.83 9.18
CA ASN A 72 -42.57 -28.36 8.48
C ASN A 72 -41.63 -27.52 9.35
N LEU A 73 -42.13 -26.97 10.46
CA LEU A 73 -41.35 -26.18 11.42
C LEU A 73 -41.02 -26.99 12.68
N PHE A 74 -41.85 -27.99 12.99
CA PHE A 74 -41.66 -28.90 14.11
C PHE A 74 -40.31 -29.61 14.06
N VAL A 75 -39.87 -30.07 12.88
CA VAL A 75 -38.59 -30.77 12.72
C VAL A 75 -37.41 -29.88 13.14
N THR A 76 -37.41 -28.61 12.71
CA THR A 76 -36.36 -27.65 13.04
C THR A 76 -36.38 -27.29 14.53
N ALA A 77 -37.56 -27.04 15.10
CA ALA A 77 -37.70 -26.69 16.51
C ALA A 77 -37.41 -27.87 17.45
N SER A 78 -37.79 -29.09 17.06
CA SER A 78 -37.57 -30.31 17.85
C SER A 78 -36.10 -30.71 17.89
N ALA A 79 -35.39 -30.67 16.75
CA ALA A 79 -33.95 -30.85 16.71
C ALA A 79 -33.21 -29.82 17.59
N TRP A 80 -33.79 -28.64 17.78
CA TRP A 80 -33.24 -27.57 18.60
C TRP A 80 -33.51 -27.75 20.10
N VAL A 81 -34.73 -28.16 20.47
CA VAL A 81 -35.08 -28.57 21.83
C VAL A 81 -34.21 -29.73 22.28
N ASP A 82 -33.95 -30.68 21.39
CA ASP A 82 -33.01 -31.76 21.62
C ASP A 82 -31.60 -31.20 21.92
N LYS A 83 -31.10 -30.23 21.13
CA LYS A 83 -29.77 -29.61 21.35
C LYS A 83 -29.68 -28.81 22.67
N LEU A 84 -30.71 -28.04 23.03
CA LEU A 84 -30.79 -27.24 24.27
C LEU A 84 -30.88 -28.10 25.53
N LEU A 85 -31.70 -29.16 25.51
CA LEU A 85 -32.09 -29.92 26.70
C LEU A 85 -31.40 -31.29 26.82
N MET A 86 -30.81 -31.86 25.76
CA MET A 86 -29.98 -33.08 25.86
C MET A 86 -28.61 -32.83 26.53
N LYS A 87 -28.21 -31.59 26.77
CA LYS A 87 -27.02 -31.26 27.57
C LYS A 87 -27.27 -31.33 29.09
N SER A 88 -28.18 -32.19 29.55
CA SER A 88 -28.02 -32.78 30.89
C SER A 88 -26.79 -33.69 30.81
N PRO A 89 -25.83 -33.64 31.75
CA PRO A 89 -24.62 -34.44 31.66
C PRO A 89 -25.00 -35.91 31.57
N SER A 90 -24.96 -36.47 30.36
CA SER A 90 -24.92 -37.92 30.20
C SER A 90 -23.67 -38.42 30.92
N GLU A 91 -23.74 -39.59 31.56
CA GLU A 91 -22.62 -40.26 32.24
C GLU A 91 -21.53 -40.72 31.24
N THR A 92 -21.04 -39.81 30.42
CA THR A 92 -19.81 -39.88 29.64
C THR A 92 -18.90 -38.76 30.12
N GLU A 93 -17.58 -38.97 30.05
CA GLU A 93 -16.60 -38.02 30.60
C GLU A 93 -16.94 -36.56 30.22
N PRO A 94 -16.92 -35.61 31.17
CA PRO A 94 -17.25 -34.22 30.88
C PRO A 94 -16.35 -33.73 29.76
N SER A 95 -16.95 -33.15 28.71
CA SER A 95 -16.17 -32.49 27.67
C SER A 95 -15.28 -31.42 28.31
N LEU A 96 -14.12 -31.12 27.74
CA LEU A 96 -13.23 -30.06 28.24
C LEU A 96 -13.96 -28.72 28.36
N LEU A 97 -14.91 -28.45 27.46
CA LEU A 97 -15.81 -27.30 27.52
C LEU A 97 -16.65 -27.28 28.82
N THR A 98 -17.10 -28.46 29.27
CA THR A 98 -17.83 -28.66 30.54
C THR A 98 -16.94 -28.50 31.77
N TYR A 99 -15.65 -28.82 31.67
CA TYR A 99 -14.69 -28.69 32.78
C TYR A 99 -14.23 -27.25 33.00
N TYR A 100 -14.10 -26.48 31.92
CA TYR A 100 -13.74 -25.06 31.92
C TYR A 100 -14.94 -24.13 31.74
N THR A 101 -16.17 -24.59 32.03
CA THR A 101 -17.40 -23.77 31.89
C THR A 101 -17.20 -22.42 32.55
N MET A 102 -17.08 -21.39 31.73
CA MET A 102 -16.98 -20.03 32.21
C MET A 102 -18.33 -19.63 32.80
N PRO A 103 -18.37 -19.10 34.04
CA PRO A 103 -19.60 -18.52 34.55
C PRO A 103 -20.04 -17.40 33.60
N CYS A 104 -21.34 -17.29 33.32
CA CYS A 104 -21.88 -16.20 32.52
C CYS A 104 -21.79 -14.90 33.33
N LEU A 105 -20.65 -14.23 33.36
CA LEU A 105 -20.50 -12.98 34.11
C LEU A 105 -21.13 -11.81 33.36
N GLU A 106 -21.62 -10.81 34.10
CA GLU A 106 -22.16 -9.59 33.50
C GLU A 106 -21.12 -8.87 32.62
N ALA A 107 -19.81 -8.98 32.92
CA ALA A 107 -18.76 -8.43 32.07
C ALA A 107 -18.72 -9.06 30.67
N ASN A 108 -18.85 -10.39 30.56
CA ASN A 108 -18.88 -11.10 29.27
C ASN A 108 -20.12 -10.71 28.46
N VAL A 109 -21.25 -10.55 29.14
CA VAL A 109 -22.51 -10.10 28.56
C VAL A 109 -22.39 -8.67 28.05
N ALA A 110 -21.81 -7.77 28.84
CA ALA A 110 -21.58 -6.38 28.47
C ALA A 110 -20.67 -6.27 27.23
N LYS A 111 -19.56 -7.02 27.20
CA LYS A 111 -18.70 -7.14 26.01
C LYS A 111 -19.51 -7.55 24.79
N THR A 112 -20.22 -8.68 24.88
CA THR A 112 -20.99 -9.26 23.77
C THR A 112 -21.99 -8.25 23.18
N ILE A 113 -22.72 -7.54 24.04
CA ILE A 113 -23.70 -6.54 23.60
C ILE A 113 -23.00 -5.32 22.99
N ALA A 114 -21.92 -4.83 23.61
CA ALA A 114 -21.19 -3.67 23.16
C ALA A 114 -20.58 -3.88 21.77
N THR A 115 -19.83 -4.97 21.57
CA THR A 115 -19.16 -5.27 20.30
C THR A 115 -20.13 -5.57 19.16
N THR A 116 -21.34 -6.05 19.48
CA THR A 116 -22.33 -6.41 18.45
C THR A 116 -23.27 -5.25 18.09
N LEU A 117 -23.66 -4.41 19.04
CA LEU A 117 -24.71 -3.39 18.83
C LEU A 117 -24.18 -1.96 18.64
N TYR A 118 -22.91 -1.72 18.95
CA TYR A 118 -22.32 -0.38 18.89
C TYR A 118 -21.14 -0.38 17.92
N PRO A 119 -20.89 0.76 17.25
CA PRO A 119 -19.74 0.88 16.38
C PRO A 119 -18.45 0.97 17.22
N GLU A 120 -17.32 0.56 16.65
CA GLU A 120 -16.05 0.39 17.36
C GLU A 120 -15.56 1.68 18.02
N GLU A 121 -15.84 2.84 17.42
CA GLU A 121 -15.42 4.15 17.95
C GLU A 121 -16.11 4.51 19.28
N ALA A 122 -17.21 3.83 19.61
CA ALA A 122 -17.90 3.96 20.89
C ALA A 122 -17.20 3.17 22.02
N ILE A 123 -16.34 2.20 21.69
CA ILE A 123 -15.64 1.33 22.63
C ILE A 123 -14.23 1.86 22.88
N GLN A 124 -14.15 2.96 23.62
CA GLN A 124 -12.87 3.65 23.83
C GLN A 124 -12.11 3.10 25.03
N GLU A 125 -10.89 2.62 24.83
CA GLU A 125 -10.01 2.19 25.91
C GLU A 125 -9.38 3.39 26.64
N LEU A 126 -9.26 3.31 27.98
CA LEU A 126 -8.59 4.31 28.79
C LEU A 126 -7.45 3.68 29.61
N PRO A 127 -6.36 4.42 29.90
CA PRO A 127 -5.25 3.87 30.65
C PRO A 127 -5.63 3.41 32.06
N ASN A 128 -5.20 2.20 32.43
CA ASN A 128 -5.42 1.54 33.73
C ASN A 128 -6.86 1.07 34.01
N ASP A 129 -7.74 1.07 33.01
CA ASP A 129 -9.07 0.46 33.14
C ASP A 129 -8.98 -1.07 33.25
N ALA A 130 -9.99 -1.68 33.84
CA ALA A 130 -10.19 -3.12 33.69
C ALA A 130 -10.60 -3.40 32.23
N TRP A 131 -10.29 -4.60 31.72
CA TRP A 131 -10.56 -4.97 30.32
C TRP A 131 -12.03 -4.72 29.92
N TYR A 132 -12.97 -4.88 30.86
CA TYR A 132 -14.40 -4.73 30.60
C TYR A 132 -14.93 -3.28 30.67
N SER A 133 -14.18 -2.33 31.25
CA SER A 133 -14.69 -0.97 31.54
C SER A 133 -15.11 -0.23 30.28
N LYS A 134 -14.38 -0.41 29.17
CA LYS A 134 -14.70 0.20 27.86
C LYS A 134 -16.08 -0.22 27.34
N TYR A 135 -16.49 -1.46 27.56
CA TYR A 135 -17.79 -1.97 27.13
C TYR A 135 -18.94 -1.38 27.96
N TYR A 136 -18.77 -1.27 29.27
CA TYR A 136 -19.76 -0.61 30.13
C TYR A 136 -19.93 0.87 29.77
N ARG A 137 -18.85 1.58 29.45
CA ARG A 137 -18.93 2.99 28.99
C ARG A 137 -19.70 3.13 27.69
N ALA A 138 -19.49 2.23 26.72
CA ALA A 138 -20.29 2.20 25.49
C ALA A 138 -21.78 2.01 25.80
N LEU A 139 -22.11 1.06 26.68
CA LEU A 139 -23.50 0.77 27.09
C LEU A 139 -24.16 1.89 27.89
N GLN A 140 -23.41 2.65 28.71
CA GLN A 140 -23.95 3.76 29.51
C GLN A 140 -24.55 4.89 28.66
N SER A 141 -24.10 5.02 27.41
CA SER A 141 -24.68 5.98 26.46
C SER A 141 -26.11 5.60 26.01
N ASP A 142 -26.54 4.36 26.29
CA ASP A 142 -27.85 3.81 25.91
C ASP A 142 -28.70 3.47 27.15
N THR A 143 -29.82 4.16 27.28
CA THR A 143 -30.76 3.96 28.39
C THR A 143 -31.32 2.53 28.46
N ARG A 144 -31.33 1.78 27.35
CA ARG A 144 -31.85 0.40 27.29
C ARG A 144 -31.03 -0.58 28.12
N PHE A 145 -29.73 -0.37 28.26
CA PHE A 145 -28.83 -1.27 28.98
C PHE A 145 -28.26 -0.64 30.26
N SER A 146 -28.85 0.46 30.72
CA SER A 146 -28.40 1.24 31.90
C SER A 146 -28.34 0.46 33.22
N TYR A 147 -28.96 -0.71 33.28
CA TYR A 147 -28.90 -1.62 34.41
C TYR A 147 -27.65 -2.52 34.44
N LEU A 148 -26.92 -2.64 33.32
CA LEU A 148 -25.59 -3.25 33.28
C LEU A 148 -24.61 -2.20 33.77
N ILE A 149 -24.22 -2.34 35.04
CA ILE A 149 -23.29 -1.41 35.70
C ILE A 149 -21.97 -2.13 36.01
N GLU A 150 -20.88 -1.38 35.91
CA GLU A 150 -19.52 -1.92 36.01
C GLU A 150 -19.24 -2.55 37.38
N GLU A 151 -19.87 -2.05 38.45
CA GLU A 151 -19.74 -2.61 39.81
C GLU A 151 -20.28 -4.04 39.95
N ASN A 152 -21.03 -4.54 38.96
CA ASN A 152 -21.54 -5.90 38.91
C ASN A 152 -20.77 -6.80 37.93
N SER A 153 -19.67 -6.33 37.35
CA SER A 153 -18.88 -7.05 36.33
C SER A 153 -18.50 -8.48 36.71
N ASP A 154 -18.25 -8.76 37.99
CA ASP A 154 -17.90 -10.07 38.54
C ASP A 154 -19.10 -10.95 38.93
N LYS A 155 -20.33 -10.45 38.78
CA LYS A 155 -21.55 -11.20 39.13
C LYS A 155 -21.98 -12.13 38.00
N ILE A 156 -22.51 -13.28 38.38
CA ILE A 156 -23.16 -14.22 37.47
C ILE A 156 -24.49 -13.62 37.00
N LEU A 157 -24.74 -13.67 35.70
CA LEU A 157 -25.96 -13.21 35.05
C LEU A 157 -27.18 -13.89 35.68
N SER A 158 -28.07 -13.08 36.24
CA SER A 158 -29.32 -13.57 36.81
C SER A 158 -30.39 -13.78 35.73
N ASP A 159 -31.32 -14.69 35.99
CA ASP A 159 -32.49 -14.92 35.14
C ASP A 159 -33.31 -13.63 34.90
N GLU A 160 -33.41 -12.76 35.91
CA GLU A 160 -34.10 -11.47 35.82
C GLU A 160 -33.38 -10.52 34.85
N LEU A 161 -32.06 -10.45 34.96
CA LEU A 161 -31.24 -9.59 34.11
C LEU A 161 -31.20 -10.10 32.66
N LEU A 162 -31.07 -11.42 32.47
CA LEU A 162 -31.18 -12.08 31.17
C LEU A 162 -32.54 -11.79 30.51
N THR A 163 -33.62 -11.89 31.28
CA THR A 163 -34.98 -11.56 30.81
C THR A 163 -35.03 -10.12 30.31
N LEU A 164 -34.43 -9.20 31.05
CA LEU A 164 -34.43 -7.77 30.70
C LEU A 164 -33.61 -7.50 29.44
N ILE A 165 -32.44 -8.10 29.30
CA ILE A 165 -31.59 -8.00 28.10
C ILE A 165 -32.36 -8.46 26.87
N LEU A 166 -32.94 -9.66 26.93
CA LEU A 166 -33.68 -10.21 25.80
C LEU A 166 -34.97 -9.43 25.51
N LYS A 167 -35.60 -8.83 26.53
CA LYS A 167 -36.73 -7.90 26.36
C LYS A 167 -36.32 -6.66 25.56
N GLU A 168 -35.15 -6.08 25.83
CA GLU A 168 -34.69 -4.88 25.11
C GLU A 168 -34.32 -5.17 23.64
N ILE A 169 -33.94 -6.41 23.33
CA ILE A 169 -33.62 -6.86 21.97
C ILE A 169 -34.90 -7.26 21.21
N LEU A 170 -35.79 -8.05 21.82
CA LEU A 170 -36.95 -8.67 21.18
C LEU A 170 -38.29 -7.93 21.37
N GLY A 171 -38.40 -7.02 22.35
CA GLY A 171 -39.64 -6.34 22.77
C GLY A 171 -40.32 -6.95 24.01
N GLU A 172 -41.53 -6.47 24.37
CA GLU A 172 -42.24 -6.94 25.59
C GLU A 172 -42.81 -8.37 25.47
N GLY A 173 -42.76 -9.15 26.56
CA GLY A 173 -43.53 -10.40 26.69
C GLY A 173 -42.81 -11.63 27.25
N TYR A 174 -41.55 -11.52 27.68
CA TYR A 174 -40.73 -12.70 28.02
C TYR A 174 -40.38 -12.74 29.52
N VAL A 175 -40.43 -13.92 30.14
CA VAL A 175 -39.95 -14.18 31.51
C VAL A 175 -39.14 -15.46 31.48
N ILE A 176 -37.89 -15.40 31.91
CA ILE A 176 -36.94 -16.51 31.87
C ILE A 176 -36.73 -17.03 33.28
N GLN A 177 -36.81 -18.35 33.46
CA GLN A 177 -36.50 -19.03 34.71
C GLN A 177 -35.70 -20.29 34.40
N THR A 178 -34.40 -20.28 34.71
CA THR A 178 -33.48 -21.39 34.44
C THR A 178 -33.29 -22.29 35.67
N GLY A 179 -33.60 -21.79 36.87
CA GLY A 179 -33.60 -22.54 38.13
C GLY A 179 -32.23 -23.03 38.62
N SER A 180 -31.18 -22.95 37.80
CA SER A 180 -29.83 -23.47 38.09
C SER A 180 -28.69 -22.55 37.61
N GLY A 181 -29.00 -21.34 37.14
CA GLY A 181 -28.05 -20.41 36.53
C GLY A 181 -27.81 -20.73 35.05
N ILE A 182 -27.49 -19.70 34.25
CA ILE A 182 -27.21 -19.84 32.82
C ILE A 182 -25.70 -19.90 32.57
N SER A 183 -25.25 -20.84 31.74
CA SER A 183 -23.88 -20.84 31.23
C SER A 183 -23.70 -19.76 30.17
N PHE A 184 -22.47 -19.27 29.97
CA PHE A 184 -22.22 -18.24 28.97
C PHE A 184 -22.55 -18.71 27.54
N GLU A 185 -22.32 -20.00 27.24
CA GLU A 185 -22.71 -20.65 25.98
C GLU A 185 -24.23 -20.54 25.74
N GLN A 186 -25.04 -20.89 26.75
CA GLN A 186 -26.50 -20.79 26.66
C GLN A 186 -26.97 -19.34 26.49
N PHE A 187 -26.33 -18.38 27.15
CA PHE A 187 -26.61 -16.96 26.93
C PHE A 187 -26.33 -16.57 25.47
N LEU A 188 -25.15 -16.94 24.96
CA LEU A 188 -24.71 -16.60 23.61
C LEU A 188 -25.65 -17.17 22.54
N ASP A 189 -26.04 -18.44 22.69
CA ASP A 189 -27.04 -19.08 21.82
C ASP A 189 -28.36 -18.29 21.81
N MET A 190 -28.88 -17.95 22.98
CA MET A 190 -30.12 -17.16 23.12
C MET A 190 -29.98 -15.75 22.54
N TYR A 191 -28.80 -15.13 22.69
CA TYR A 191 -28.50 -13.80 22.17
C TYR A 191 -28.42 -13.78 20.64
N ILE A 192 -27.64 -14.69 20.04
CA ILE A 192 -27.52 -14.86 18.58
C ILE A 192 -28.89 -15.11 17.95
N MET A 193 -29.71 -15.95 18.58
CA MET A 193 -31.09 -16.19 18.14
C MET A 193 -31.92 -14.92 18.15
N SER A 194 -31.76 -14.11 19.19
CA SER A 194 -32.54 -12.89 19.36
C SER A 194 -32.17 -11.86 18.29
N LEU A 195 -30.89 -11.75 17.95
CA LEU A 195 -30.41 -10.92 16.83
C LEU A 195 -30.93 -11.41 15.49
N ASN A 196 -30.85 -12.70 15.22
CA ASN A 196 -31.41 -13.30 14.01
C ASN A 196 -32.92 -13.02 13.87
N ALA A 197 -33.67 -13.07 14.98
CA ALA A 197 -35.11 -12.81 14.99
C ALA A 197 -35.48 -11.37 14.60
N ILE A 198 -34.60 -10.40 14.89
CA ILE A 198 -34.79 -9.00 14.51
C ILE A 198 -34.09 -8.61 13.20
N GLY A 199 -33.44 -9.57 12.54
CA GLY A 199 -32.74 -9.36 11.27
C GLY A 199 -31.36 -8.71 11.42
N GLU A 200 -30.71 -8.88 12.58
CA GLU A 200 -29.40 -8.32 12.94
C GLU A 200 -28.37 -9.45 13.22
N GLY A 201 -28.65 -10.66 12.75
CA GLY A 201 -27.82 -11.84 13.01
C GLY A 201 -26.51 -11.91 12.23
N ASP A 202 -26.41 -11.14 11.14
CA ASP A 202 -25.21 -10.96 10.33
C ASP A 202 -24.06 -10.26 11.06
N LYS A 203 -24.35 -9.64 12.21
CA LYS A 203 -23.36 -9.03 13.11
C LYS A 203 -22.50 -10.04 13.87
N ILE A 204 -22.92 -11.30 13.93
CA ILE A 204 -22.15 -12.39 14.54
C ILE A 204 -21.87 -13.44 13.48
N LYS A 205 -20.59 -13.69 13.20
CA LYS A 205 -20.12 -14.78 12.35
C LYS A 205 -19.85 -16.00 13.23
N LEU A 206 -20.58 -17.09 13.01
CA LEU A 206 -20.21 -18.41 13.52
C LEU A 206 -19.21 -19.04 12.56
N THR A 207 -18.03 -19.42 13.06
CA THR A 207 -16.98 -20.03 12.26
C THR A 207 -16.19 -21.06 13.07
N THR A 208 -15.38 -21.85 12.38
CA THR A 208 -14.48 -22.82 13.01
C THR A 208 -13.06 -22.29 13.00
N LEU A 209 -12.41 -22.23 14.17
CA LEU A 209 -11.01 -21.80 14.32
C LEU A 209 -10.21 -22.85 15.10
N SER A 210 -9.00 -23.12 14.63
CA SER A 210 -7.96 -23.84 15.36
C SER A 210 -7.16 -22.85 16.21
N ILE A 211 -7.13 -23.06 17.52
CA ILE A 211 -6.39 -22.20 18.45
C ILE A 211 -4.93 -22.61 18.44
N VAL A 212 -4.06 -21.77 17.90
CA VAL A 212 -2.65 -22.12 17.67
C VAL A 212 -1.79 -21.75 18.88
N SER A 213 -1.92 -20.51 19.37
CA SER A 213 -1.14 -20.05 20.53
C SER A 213 -1.81 -18.88 21.24
N THR A 214 -1.50 -18.72 22.53
CA THR A 214 -1.96 -17.62 23.38
C THR A 214 -0.73 -16.92 23.98
N PRO A 215 -0.89 -15.76 24.66
CA PRO A 215 0.25 -15.08 25.28
C PRO A 215 0.93 -15.91 26.37
N ALA A 216 0.26 -16.96 26.88
CA ALA A 216 0.82 -17.88 27.86
C ALA A 216 1.94 -18.77 27.27
N ASN A 217 1.92 -19.05 25.97
CA ASN A 217 2.91 -19.88 25.29
C ASN A 217 3.58 -19.21 24.07
N ASN A 218 3.21 -17.97 23.74
CA ASN A 218 3.85 -17.17 22.70
C ASN A 218 4.02 -15.71 23.16
N SER A 219 5.26 -15.32 23.46
CA SER A 219 5.58 -13.95 23.89
C SER A 219 5.46 -12.90 22.79
N GLY A 220 5.26 -13.29 21.53
CA GLY A 220 5.04 -12.40 20.39
C GLY A 220 3.58 -11.95 20.21
N LEU A 221 2.66 -12.43 21.06
CA LEU A 221 1.27 -12.01 21.10
C LEU A 221 1.04 -10.93 22.16
N LEU A 222 0.21 -9.94 21.83
CA LEU A 222 -0.25 -8.96 22.80
C LEU A 222 -1.21 -9.62 23.80
N SER A 223 -1.38 -8.97 24.96
CA SER A 223 -2.40 -9.36 25.93
C SER A 223 -3.76 -9.47 25.25
N TRP A 224 -4.51 -10.55 25.53
CA TRP A 224 -5.82 -10.83 24.94
C TRP A 224 -5.85 -11.07 23.42
N ASN A 225 -4.71 -11.32 22.79
CA ASN A 225 -4.64 -11.81 21.41
C ASN A 225 -4.40 -13.31 21.37
N VAL A 226 -5.14 -14.00 20.50
CA VAL A 226 -4.95 -15.42 20.22
C VAL A 226 -4.57 -15.58 18.76
N LEU A 227 -3.51 -16.35 18.51
CA LEU A 227 -3.18 -16.78 17.16
C LEU A 227 -4.06 -17.98 16.81
N THR A 228 -4.70 -17.92 15.65
CA THR A 228 -5.50 -19.00 15.08
C THR A 228 -4.99 -19.39 13.70
N ASN A 229 -5.57 -20.42 13.09
CA ASN A 229 -5.29 -20.76 11.69
C ASN A 229 -5.81 -19.72 10.68
N ASP A 230 -6.63 -18.76 11.11
CA ASP A 230 -7.24 -17.71 10.28
C ASP A 230 -6.78 -16.31 10.73
N GLY A 231 -5.57 -16.22 11.29
CA GLY A 231 -4.98 -14.97 11.79
C GLY A 231 -5.17 -14.76 13.29
N VAL A 232 -4.98 -13.50 13.72
CA VAL A 232 -4.98 -13.10 15.13
C VAL A 232 -6.33 -12.49 15.50
N TYR A 233 -6.93 -12.96 16.60
CA TYR A 233 -8.19 -12.46 17.12
C TYR A 233 -8.05 -11.94 18.55
N ASN A 234 -8.95 -11.03 18.93
CA ASN A 234 -9.13 -10.62 20.32
C ASN A 234 -10.01 -11.65 21.05
N PHE A 235 -9.72 -11.94 22.32
CA PHE A 235 -10.50 -12.88 23.13
C PHE A 235 -10.80 -12.39 24.54
N GLU A 236 -10.86 -11.07 24.74
CA GLU A 236 -11.08 -10.47 26.07
C GLU A 236 -12.22 -11.12 26.84
N GLY A 237 -11.96 -11.47 28.09
CA GLY A 237 -12.93 -12.11 28.98
C GLY A 237 -13.13 -13.61 28.74
N LEU A 238 -12.41 -14.24 27.81
CA LEU A 238 -12.43 -15.70 27.59
C LEU A 238 -11.14 -16.37 28.09
N ILE A 239 -11.20 -17.68 28.37
CA ILE A 239 -10.04 -18.49 28.75
C ILE A 239 -9.74 -19.46 27.60
N LEU A 240 -8.71 -19.16 26.80
CA LEU A 240 -8.32 -19.97 25.63
C LEU A 240 -7.09 -20.86 25.85
N ASP A 241 -6.29 -20.63 26.90
CA ASP A 241 -5.08 -21.43 27.16
C ASP A 241 -5.30 -22.95 27.18
N PRO A 242 -6.39 -23.50 27.78
CA PRO A 242 -6.64 -24.93 27.77
C PRO A 242 -7.01 -25.50 26.40
N PHE A 243 -7.36 -24.63 25.45
CA PHE A 243 -7.80 -24.98 24.11
C PHE A 243 -6.71 -24.81 23.06
N VAL A 244 -5.46 -24.53 23.44
CA VAL A 244 -4.34 -24.57 22.50
C VAL A 244 -4.29 -25.94 21.80
N ASP A 245 -4.16 -25.89 20.48
CA ASP A 245 -4.27 -26.97 19.51
C ASP A 245 -5.67 -27.59 19.35
N TYR A 246 -6.74 -26.98 19.88
CA TYR A 246 -8.12 -27.42 19.64
C TYR A 246 -8.73 -26.68 18.45
N THR A 247 -9.55 -27.40 17.68
CA THR A 247 -10.46 -26.80 16.70
C THR A 247 -11.82 -26.56 17.37
N LEU A 248 -12.25 -25.30 17.38
CA LEU A 248 -13.43 -24.81 18.08
C LEU A 248 -14.42 -24.19 17.10
N GLU A 249 -15.71 -24.33 17.38
CA GLU A 249 -16.74 -23.46 16.82
C GLU A 249 -16.85 -22.22 17.73
N VAL A 250 -16.67 -21.04 17.13
CA VAL A 250 -16.64 -19.77 17.85
C VAL A 250 -17.64 -18.79 17.24
N ALA A 251 -18.11 -17.87 18.08
CA ALA A 251 -18.85 -16.69 17.66
C ALA A 251 -17.90 -15.49 17.62
N ILE A 252 -17.90 -14.80 16.48
CA ILE A 252 -17.04 -13.65 16.20
C ILE A 252 -17.90 -12.42 15.91
N ALA A 253 -17.57 -11.30 16.54
CA ALA A 253 -18.11 -9.98 16.21
C ALA A 253 -16.94 -9.04 15.88
N GLY A 254 -16.81 -8.61 14.63
CA GLY A 254 -15.60 -7.93 14.15
C GLY A 254 -14.38 -8.85 14.25
N ASP A 255 -13.35 -8.41 14.96
CA ASP A 255 -12.13 -9.20 15.24
C ASP A 255 -12.11 -9.79 16.66
N ASP A 256 -13.25 -9.75 17.37
CA ASP A 256 -13.41 -10.31 18.70
C ASP A 256 -14.08 -11.68 18.67
N ILE A 257 -13.38 -12.69 19.19
CA ILE A 257 -14.02 -13.91 19.66
C ILE A 257 -14.82 -13.55 20.93
N ILE A 258 -16.13 -13.56 20.78
CA ILE A 258 -17.07 -13.22 21.86
C ILE A 258 -17.50 -14.47 22.63
N GLY A 259 -17.32 -15.68 22.08
CA GLY A 259 -17.49 -16.92 22.82
C GLY A 259 -17.23 -18.19 22.02
N ILE A 260 -17.16 -19.31 22.73
CA ILE A 260 -17.00 -20.65 22.17
C ILE A 260 -18.36 -21.36 22.25
N THR A 261 -18.87 -21.82 21.12
CA THR A 261 -20.17 -22.51 21.05
C THR A 261 -20.00 -24.02 21.05
N ASN A 262 -18.87 -24.53 20.57
CA ASN A 262 -18.61 -25.96 20.55
C ASN A 262 -17.12 -26.29 20.48
N THR A 263 -16.73 -27.47 20.97
CA THR A 263 -15.43 -28.09 20.65
C THR A 263 -15.64 -29.06 19.49
N ILE A 264 -14.95 -28.83 18.38
CA ILE A 264 -15.06 -29.68 17.18
C ILE A 264 -14.05 -30.82 17.25
N ASP A 265 -12.79 -30.51 17.54
CA ASP A 265 -11.73 -31.51 17.71
C ASP A 265 -10.73 -31.06 18.78
N SER A 266 -10.10 -32.03 19.42
CA SER A 266 -8.99 -31.88 20.38
C SER A 266 -7.62 -31.77 19.73
N LYS A 267 -7.60 -31.60 18.41
CA LYS A 267 -6.45 -31.48 17.52
C LYS A 267 -6.72 -30.35 16.56
N SER A 268 -5.65 -29.75 16.04
CA SER A 268 -5.74 -28.70 15.03
C SER A 268 -5.10 -29.17 13.75
N THR A 269 -5.77 -28.88 12.63
CA THR A 269 -5.17 -28.96 11.30
C THR A 269 -4.78 -27.54 10.91
N LEU A 270 -3.49 -27.29 10.80
CA LEU A 270 -2.92 -26.00 10.44
C LEU A 270 -2.44 -26.09 9.01
N GLU A 271 -3.12 -25.42 8.10
CA GLU A 271 -2.77 -25.41 6.68
C GLU A 271 -1.68 -24.36 6.41
N GLN A 272 -0.93 -24.55 5.32
CA GLN A 272 0.00 -23.55 4.78
C GLN A 272 1.07 -23.08 5.78
N CYS A 273 1.51 -23.96 6.66
CA CYS A 273 2.55 -23.67 7.64
C CYS A 273 3.93 -23.69 6.95
N TYR A 274 4.74 -22.66 7.20
CA TYR A 274 6.11 -22.61 6.72
C TYR A 274 7.06 -23.18 7.77
N ILE A 275 7.86 -24.17 7.39
CA ILE A 275 8.83 -24.81 8.30
C ILE A 275 10.10 -23.96 8.37
N VAL A 276 10.26 -23.19 9.44
CA VAL A 276 11.40 -22.26 9.62
C VAL A 276 12.66 -23.01 10.01
N ASN A 277 12.55 -23.91 11.00
CA ASN A 277 13.69 -24.67 11.49
C ASN A 277 13.27 -26.04 12.01
N VAL A 278 14.07 -27.07 11.72
CA VAL A 278 13.91 -28.43 12.23
C VAL A 278 15.14 -28.79 13.06
N GLY A 279 14.91 -28.91 14.37
CA GLY A 279 15.87 -29.41 15.34
C GLY A 279 15.76 -30.93 15.52
N THR A 280 16.36 -31.46 16.58
CA THR A 280 16.34 -32.90 16.85
C THR A 280 14.96 -33.41 17.32
N ASP A 281 14.32 -32.68 18.24
CA ASP A 281 13.05 -33.06 18.86
C ASP A 281 11.96 -31.97 18.71
N THR A 282 12.33 -30.81 18.14
CA THR A 282 11.48 -29.62 18.04
C THR A 282 11.66 -28.94 16.69
N ALA A 283 10.57 -28.40 16.16
CA ALA A 283 10.56 -27.59 14.95
C ALA A 283 9.94 -26.23 15.25
N ILE A 284 10.52 -25.18 14.64
CA ILE A 284 9.94 -23.84 14.61
C ILE A 284 9.12 -23.75 13.32
N VAL A 285 7.84 -23.47 13.49
CA VAL A 285 6.86 -23.40 12.43
C VAL A 285 6.27 -22.00 12.41
N ARG A 286 6.18 -21.39 11.24
CA ARG A 286 5.50 -20.13 11.05
C ARG A 286 4.06 -20.38 10.58
N VAL A 287 3.11 -19.80 11.31
CA VAL A 287 1.68 -19.87 11.07
C VAL A 287 1.18 -18.42 10.94
N GLY A 288 0.96 -17.97 9.72
CA GLY A 288 0.78 -16.54 9.44
C GLY A 288 2.02 -15.74 9.86
N GLU A 289 1.81 -14.60 10.52
CA GLU A 289 2.89 -13.71 10.98
C GLU A 289 3.67 -14.19 12.22
N LYS A 290 3.27 -15.31 12.84
CA LYS A 290 3.86 -15.76 14.12
C LYS A 290 4.59 -17.08 13.97
N GLU A 291 5.65 -17.22 14.74
CA GLU A 291 6.35 -18.48 14.93
C GLU A 291 5.85 -19.21 16.17
N VAL A 292 5.77 -20.53 16.07
CA VAL A 292 5.35 -21.44 17.13
C VAL A 292 6.31 -22.63 17.13
N THR A 293 6.76 -23.02 18.33
CA THR A 293 7.63 -24.19 18.49
C THR A 293 6.81 -25.42 18.84
N TYR A 294 6.90 -26.45 18.01
CA TYR A 294 6.27 -27.74 18.24
C TYR A 294 7.32 -28.84 18.47
N LYS A 295 6.97 -29.85 19.26
CA LYS A 295 7.70 -31.13 19.27
C LYS A 295 7.38 -31.90 17.98
N HIS A 296 8.34 -32.67 17.46
CA HIS A 296 8.09 -33.58 16.35
C HIS A 296 8.91 -34.87 16.48
N SER A 297 8.54 -35.88 15.69
CA SER A 297 9.35 -37.09 15.49
C SER A 297 9.53 -37.47 14.02
N GLY A 298 8.82 -36.79 13.11
CA GLY A 298 8.80 -37.12 11.68
C GLY A 298 9.60 -36.15 10.79
N LEU A 299 9.54 -34.85 11.07
CA LEU A 299 10.23 -33.84 10.25
C LEU A 299 11.75 -34.07 10.20
N GLN A 300 12.32 -33.80 9.03
CA GLN A 300 13.74 -33.90 8.72
C GLN A 300 14.32 -32.51 8.44
N LYS A 301 15.64 -32.38 8.51
CA LYS A 301 16.31 -31.11 8.22
C LYS A 301 16.05 -30.59 6.79
N SER A 302 15.79 -31.50 5.84
CA SER A 302 15.41 -31.17 4.46
C SER A 302 14.02 -30.53 4.32
N ASP A 303 13.20 -30.57 5.37
CA ASP A 303 11.84 -30.02 5.35
C ASP A 303 11.83 -28.51 5.64
N GLU A 304 12.96 -27.93 6.07
CA GLU A 304 13.11 -26.47 6.23
C GLU A 304 12.84 -25.76 4.90
N GLY A 305 12.04 -24.69 4.97
CA GLY A 305 11.62 -23.92 3.79
C GLY A 305 10.40 -24.45 3.04
N SER A 306 9.84 -25.59 3.47
CA SER A 306 8.66 -26.19 2.84
C SER A 306 7.36 -25.62 3.40
N LEU A 307 6.33 -25.56 2.56
CA LEU A 307 4.95 -25.37 3.01
C LEU A 307 4.28 -26.72 3.30
N MET A 308 3.63 -26.82 4.46
CA MET A 308 2.98 -28.05 4.90
C MET A 308 1.64 -27.79 5.61
N THR A 309 0.75 -28.77 5.55
CA THR A 309 -0.36 -28.88 6.51
C THR A 309 0.08 -29.72 7.69
N LEU A 310 -0.05 -29.21 8.91
CA LEU A 310 0.35 -29.88 10.14
C LEU A 310 -0.87 -30.31 10.95
N ILE A 311 -0.84 -31.54 11.45
CA ILE A 311 -1.82 -32.03 12.42
C ILE A 311 -1.16 -31.99 13.79
N VAL A 312 -1.59 -31.05 14.63
CA VAL A 312 -0.96 -30.78 15.93
C VAL A 312 -1.90 -31.11 17.09
N GLN A 313 -1.32 -31.57 18.19
CA GLN A 313 -2.01 -31.81 19.45
C GLN A 313 -1.05 -31.65 20.63
N ALA A 314 -1.44 -30.86 21.62
CA ALA A 314 -0.71 -30.67 22.87
C ALA A 314 0.79 -30.33 22.65
N GLY A 315 1.06 -29.38 21.77
CA GLY A 315 2.39 -28.89 21.42
C GLY A 315 3.24 -29.88 20.62
N THR A 316 2.63 -30.88 19.99
CA THR A 316 3.33 -31.91 19.20
C THR A 316 2.71 -32.05 17.80
N ILE A 317 3.54 -32.05 16.76
CA ILE A 317 3.16 -32.43 15.40
C ILE A 317 2.99 -33.95 15.37
N LEU A 318 1.76 -34.39 15.19
CA LEU A 318 1.39 -35.80 15.10
C LEU A 318 1.60 -36.36 13.70
N ASP A 319 1.28 -35.56 12.70
CA ASP A 319 1.35 -35.92 11.28
C ASP A 319 1.45 -34.64 10.43
N PHE A 320 1.88 -34.76 9.18
CA PHE A 320 2.01 -33.64 8.26
C PHE A 320 1.79 -34.06 6.80
N ILE A 321 1.30 -33.11 6.00
CA ILE A 321 1.08 -33.28 4.57
C ILE A 321 1.87 -32.19 3.86
N THR A 322 2.83 -32.58 3.03
CA THR A 322 3.59 -31.65 2.20
C THR A 322 2.77 -31.27 0.97
N TYR A 323 2.74 -29.98 0.63
CA TYR A 323 2.17 -29.55 -0.64
C TYR A 323 3.06 -29.99 -1.80
N MET A 324 2.46 -30.35 -2.94
CA MET A 324 3.25 -30.41 -4.17
C MET A 324 3.52 -28.98 -4.61
N GLU A 325 4.70 -28.49 -4.29
CA GLU A 325 5.20 -27.20 -4.76
C GLU A 325 5.53 -27.31 -6.26
N THR A 326 5.32 -26.22 -7.00
CA THR A 326 5.67 -26.14 -8.43
C THR A 326 7.19 -26.04 -8.60
N ALA A 327 7.69 -26.08 -9.84
CA ALA A 327 9.11 -25.86 -10.11
C ALA A 327 9.56 -24.38 -9.89
N GLY A 328 8.66 -23.52 -9.41
CA GLY A 328 8.76 -22.07 -9.41
C GLY A 328 8.36 -21.46 -10.76
N ASP A 329 7.67 -20.33 -10.72
CA ASP A 329 7.24 -19.54 -11.89
C ASP A 329 7.42 -18.04 -11.59
N ILE A 330 7.39 -17.18 -12.62
CA ILE A 330 7.51 -15.74 -12.49
C ILE A 330 6.12 -15.12 -12.39
N VAL A 331 5.88 -14.30 -11.37
CA VAL A 331 4.64 -13.52 -11.24
C VAL A 331 4.72 -12.32 -12.18
N LEU A 332 3.91 -12.32 -13.24
CA LEU A 332 3.83 -11.20 -14.17
C LEU A 332 2.89 -10.12 -13.65
N ARG A 333 1.67 -10.49 -13.26
CA ARG A 333 0.58 -9.55 -12.95
C ARG A 333 -0.31 -10.06 -11.82
N ILE A 334 -0.73 -9.18 -10.90
CA ILE A 334 -1.74 -9.49 -9.87
C ILE A 334 -2.83 -8.42 -9.97
N THR A 335 -4.05 -8.85 -10.28
CA THR A 335 -5.26 -8.01 -10.30
C THR A 335 -6.18 -8.41 -9.16
N ASN A 336 -7.33 -7.76 -9.00
CA ASN A 336 -8.32 -8.18 -8.00
C ASN A 336 -8.93 -9.57 -8.30
N ASP A 337 -8.82 -10.05 -9.54
CA ASP A 337 -9.51 -11.25 -10.00
C ASP A 337 -8.57 -12.45 -10.19
N TYR A 338 -7.29 -12.21 -10.51
CA TYR A 338 -6.33 -13.27 -10.83
C TYR A 338 -4.87 -12.88 -10.56
N ILE A 339 -4.05 -13.92 -10.39
CA ILE A 339 -2.58 -13.90 -10.50
C ILE A 339 -2.22 -14.49 -11.87
N GLU A 340 -1.38 -13.80 -12.61
CA GLU A 340 -0.79 -14.27 -13.86
C GLU A 340 0.66 -14.65 -13.64
N PHE A 341 0.97 -15.90 -13.94
CA PHE A 341 2.32 -16.40 -14.00
C PHE A 341 2.78 -16.51 -15.46
N GLU A 342 4.09 -16.49 -15.66
CA GLU A 342 4.70 -16.48 -16.99
C GLU A 342 4.50 -17.80 -17.74
N GLU A 343 4.73 -18.95 -17.10
CA GLU A 343 4.67 -20.24 -17.78
C GLU A 343 3.28 -20.87 -17.77
N VAL A 344 2.54 -20.71 -16.67
CA VAL A 344 1.25 -21.42 -16.47
C VAL A 344 0.02 -20.55 -16.71
N GLY A 345 0.18 -19.26 -16.94
CA GLY A 345 -0.92 -18.33 -17.18
C GLY A 345 -1.69 -17.92 -15.92
N LYS A 346 -3.02 -17.79 -16.03
CA LYS A 346 -3.86 -17.08 -15.06
C LYS A 346 -4.60 -18.01 -14.12
N PHE A 347 -4.57 -17.69 -12.82
CA PHE A 347 -5.32 -18.38 -11.77
C PHE A 347 -6.05 -17.40 -10.87
N THR A 348 -7.25 -17.75 -10.46
CA THR A 348 -7.96 -17.05 -9.38
C THR A 348 -7.27 -17.29 -8.05
N TYR A 349 -7.54 -16.46 -7.06
CA TYR A 349 -6.94 -16.59 -5.74
C TYR A 349 -7.92 -16.13 -4.65
N ASP A 350 -7.72 -16.63 -3.43
CA ASP A 350 -8.46 -16.22 -2.24
C ASP A 350 -7.53 -16.26 -1.03
N ASN A 351 -7.51 -15.19 -0.23
CA ASN A 351 -6.73 -15.03 1.00
C ASN A 351 -5.34 -15.70 0.95
N VAL A 352 -4.48 -15.21 0.05
CA VAL A 352 -3.17 -15.81 -0.23
C VAL A 352 -2.18 -15.53 0.89
N ALA A 353 -1.70 -16.59 1.55
CA ALA A 353 -0.55 -16.51 2.44
C ALA A 353 0.74 -16.33 1.64
N VAL A 354 1.54 -15.31 1.94
CA VAL A 354 2.82 -15.08 1.25
C VAL A 354 3.98 -15.26 2.22
N TYR A 355 4.93 -16.09 1.84
CA TYR A 355 6.16 -16.35 2.59
C TYR A 355 7.36 -15.95 1.77
N ASP A 356 8.25 -15.14 2.34
CA ASP A 356 9.37 -14.56 1.63
C ASP A 356 10.69 -15.22 2.00
N GLN A 357 11.11 -16.21 1.20
CA GLN A 357 12.34 -16.94 1.47
C GLN A 357 13.59 -16.06 1.38
N THR A 358 13.54 -14.95 0.62
CA THR A 358 14.65 -13.99 0.55
C THR A 358 14.89 -13.27 1.89
N TYR A 359 13.91 -13.31 2.79
CA TYR A 359 13.97 -12.82 4.17
C TYR A 359 13.75 -13.96 5.18
N GLY A 360 14.26 -15.16 4.92
CA GLY A 360 14.16 -16.27 5.88
C GLY A 360 12.74 -16.83 6.06
N GLY A 361 11.90 -16.68 5.04
CA GLY A 361 10.52 -17.16 4.99
C GLY A 361 9.51 -16.23 5.65
N ASP A 362 9.87 -14.97 5.90
CA ASP A 362 9.03 -14.02 6.63
C ASP A 362 7.65 -13.90 5.98
N TRP A 363 6.63 -13.82 6.83
CA TRP A 363 5.26 -13.68 6.34
C TRP A 363 5.04 -12.27 5.82
N THR A 364 4.36 -12.17 4.69
CA THR A 364 4.03 -10.89 4.07
C THR A 364 2.67 -10.96 3.38
N ASN A 365 2.22 -9.82 2.83
CA ASN A 365 0.98 -9.72 2.09
C ASN A 365 1.22 -9.90 0.59
N ILE A 366 0.17 -10.33 -0.13
CA ILE A 366 0.17 -10.38 -1.60
C ILE A 366 0.47 -9.01 -2.22
N SER A 367 0.12 -7.91 -1.53
CA SER A 367 0.47 -6.56 -1.92
C SER A 367 1.96 -6.22 -1.80
N GLN A 368 2.81 -7.14 -1.32
CA GLN A 368 4.27 -6.99 -1.29
C GLN A 368 4.96 -7.85 -2.36
N VAL A 369 4.20 -8.64 -3.12
CA VAL A 369 4.74 -9.38 -4.27
C VAL A 369 4.96 -8.39 -5.42
N ALA A 370 6.17 -8.40 -5.97
CA ALA A 370 6.55 -7.53 -7.08
C ALA A 370 6.53 -8.28 -8.41
N SER A 371 6.29 -7.55 -9.50
CA SER A 371 6.28 -8.11 -10.86
C SER A 371 7.70 -8.57 -11.24
N GLY A 372 7.81 -9.80 -11.75
CA GLY A 372 9.07 -10.47 -12.01
C GLY A 372 9.57 -11.35 -10.85
N SER A 373 8.90 -11.37 -9.69
CA SER A 373 9.31 -12.23 -8.57
C SER A 373 9.12 -13.70 -8.92
N ARG A 374 10.13 -14.53 -8.66
CA ARG A 374 10.01 -15.99 -8.81
C ARG A 374 9.37 -16.58 -7.56
N VAL A 375 8.31 -17.36 -7.74
CA VAL A 375 7.54 -17.93 -6.64
C VAL A 375 7.21 -19.40 -6.87
N GLU A 376 7.14 -20.16 -5.79
CA GLU A 376 6.35 -21.38 -5.73
C GLU A 376 4.96 -21.06 -5.22
N TYR A 377 3.96 -21.84 -5.61
CA TYR A 377 2.58 -21.59 -5.23
C TYR A 377 1.83 -22.87 -4.90
N VAL A 378 0.82 -22.73 -4.05
CA VAL A 378 -0.08 -23.81 -3.64
C VAL A 378 -1.48 -23.47 -4.12
N MET A 379 -2.16 -24.46 -4.70
CA MET A 379 -3.55 -24.35 -5.13
C MET A 379 -4.47 -25.25 -4.33
N ASN A 380 -5.70 -24.79 -4.13
CA ASN A 380 -6.76 -25.62 -3.57
C ASN A 380 -7.42 -26.52 -4.65
N HIS A 381 -8.43 -27.29 -4.24
CA HIS A 381 -9.17 -28.20 -5.11
C HIS A 381 -10.03 -27.49 -6.19
N ASN A 382 -10.22 -26.18 -6.07
CA ASN A 382 -10.90 -25.33 -7.06
C ASN A 382 -9.93 -24.66 -8.03
N ASN A 383 -8.63 -24.98 -7.97
CA ASN A 383 -7.55 -24.31 -8.71
C ASN A 383 -7.38 -22.83 -8.36
N GLU A 384 -7.73 -22.43 -7.14
CA GLU A 384 -7.41 -21.10 -6.64
C GLU A 384 -6.05 -21.14 -5.94
N VAL A 385 -5.20 -20.15 -6.20
CA VAL A 385 -3.95 -19.95 -5.47
C VAL A 385 -4.29 -19.55 -4.04
N THR A 386 -3.72 -20.26 -3.07
CA THR A 386 -3.93 -20.01 -1.64
C THR A 386 -2.63 -19.70 -0.90
N SER A 387 -1.47 -19.98 -1.49
CA SER A 387 -0.19 -19.53 -0.96
C SER A 387 0.83 -19.24 -2.05
N LEU A 388 1.71 -18.29 -1.76
CA LEU A 388 2.91 -17.99 -2.54
C LEU A 388 4.14 -18.09 -1.63
N LYS A 389 5.21 -18.68 -2.12
CA LYS A 389 6.53 -18.66 -1.52
C LYS A 389 7.48 -17.95 -2.47
N ILE A 390 7.92 -16.75 -2.13
CA ILE A 390 8.87 -15.97 -2.93
C ILE A 390 10.24 -16.63 -2.81
N LEU A 391 10.74 -17.17 -3.93
CA LEU A 391 12.04 -17.81 -4.04
C LEU A 391 13.13 -16.78 -4.31
N SER A 392 12.87 -15.83 -5.21
CA SER A 392 13.79 -14.76 -5.55
C SER A 392 13.05 -13.48 -5.94
N ARG A 393 13.77 -12.36 -5.82
CA ARG A 393 13.32 -11.04 -6.31
C ARG A 393 13.36 -10.99 -7.84
N PRO A 394 12.72 -9.98 -8.46
CA PRO A 394 12.81 -9.78 -9.90
C PRO A 394 14.25 -9.69 -10.38
N ASP A 395 14.46 -10.13 -11.61
CA ASP A 395 15.73 -9.93 -12.31
C ASP A 395 16.05 -8.43 -12.39
N GLU A 396 17.29 -8.08 -12.13
CA GLU A 396 17.77 -6.70 -12.14
C GLU A 396 18.30 -6.29 -13.54
N ASP A 397 18.47 -7.25 -14.45
CA ASP A 397 18.94 -7.02 -15.82
C ASP A 397 17.83 -6.58 -16.78
N ASP A 398 16.56 -6.87 -16.46
CA ASP A 398 15.40 -6.47 -17.26
C ASP A 398 14.44 -5.57 -16.48
N VAL A 399 13.82 -4.63 -17.18
CA VAL A 399 12.85 -3.68 -16.62
C VAL A 399 11.52 -3.78 -17.35
N ARG A 400 10.44 -3.93 -16.60
CA ARG A 400 9.06 -3.92 -17.10
C ARG A 400 8.43 -2.55 -16.86
N VAL A 401 8.19 -1.80 -17.94
CA VAL A 401 7.67 -0.42 -17.90
C VAL A 401 6.23 -0.37 -18.40
N VAL A 402 5.29 0.12 -17.59
CA VAL A 402 3.94 0.43 -18.09
C VAL A 402 3.97 1.74 -18.87
N ILE A 403 3.48 1.71 -20.10
CA ILE A 403 3.49 2.86 -21.02
C ILE A 403 2.15 3.59 -20.92
N THR A 404 2.17 4.89 -20.67
CA THR A 404 0.95 5.72 -20.60
C THR A 404 0.47 6.15 -22.00
N GLU A 405 -0.81 6.49 -22.17
CA GLU A 405 -1.33 7.05 -23.42
C GLU A 405 -0.80 8.48 -23.61
N ASP A 406 -0.83 9.28 -22.54
CA ASP A 406 -0.61 10.74 -22.57
C ASP A 406 0.77 11.20 -22.08
N GLY A 407 1.56 10.33 -21.45
CA GLY A 407 2.83 10.72 -20.80
C GLY A 407 2.64 11.42 -19.45
N LEU A 408 1.42 11.43 -18.89
CA LEU A 408 1.05 12.14 -17.66
C LEU A 408 0.35 11.22 -16.64
N GLY A 409 0.24 9.92 -16.92
CA GLY A 409 -0.26 8.92 -15.97
C GLY A 409 -1.57 8.25 -16.39
N ASP A 410 -2.05 8.42 -17.64
CA ASP A 410 -3.15 7.61 -18.16
C ASP A 410 -2.64 6.25 -18.65
N TYR A 411 -2.82 5.21 -17.84
CA TYR A 411 -2.33 3.85 -18.13
C TYR A 411 -3.24 3.05 -19.08
N ILE A 412 -4.40 3.59 -19.47
CA ILE A 412 -5.37 2.92 -20.33
C ILE A 412 -5.40 3.59 -21.70
N HIS A 413 -4.87 2.89 -22.70
CA HIS A 413 -4.90 3.32 -24.09
C HIS A 413 -6.28 3.05 -24.68
N SER A 414 -6.84 4.04 -25.37
CA SER A 414 -8.08 3.87 -26.12
C SER A 414 -7.92 2.88 -27.28
N THR A 415 -6.75 2.89 -27.92
CA THR A 415 -6.34 2.02 -29.04
C THR A 415 -4.82 1.92 -29.09
N VAL A 416 -4.31 0.78 -29.56
CA VAL A 416 -2.87 0.57 -29.75
C VAL A 416 -2.62 0.29 -31.23
N SER A 417 -1.84 1.16 -31.87
CA SER A 417 -1.40 1.00 -33.26
C SER A 417 0.12 0.96 -33.30
N LEU A 418 0.68 0.01 -34.05
CA LEU A 418 2.11 -0.22 -34.12
C LEU A 418 2.61 -0.30 -35.56
N ASP A 419 3.83 0.17 -35.79
CA ASP A 419 4.64 -0.19 -36.96
C ASP A 419 5.69 -1.22 -36.53
N LEU A 420 5.62 -2.42 -37.12
CA LEU A 420 6.46 -3.56 -36.75
C LEU A 420 7.65 -3.75 -37.70
N PRO A 421 8.86 -4.02 -37.17
CA PRO A 421 10.00 -4.39 -37.99
C PRO A 421 9.88 -5.81 -38.55
N SER A 422 10.71 -6.17 -39.53
CA SER A 422 10.58 -7.43 -40.27
C SER A 422 10.81 -8.70 -39.46
N ASP A 423 11.52 -8.58 -38.35
CA ASP A 423 11.88 -9.62 -37.40
C ASP A 423 10.86 -9.76 -36.25
N ALA A 424 9.84 -8.89 -36.20
CA ALA A 424 8.83 -8.95 -35.14
C ALA A 424 8.04 -10.26 -35.16
N THR A 425 7.93 -10.87 -33.98
CA THR A 425 7.12 -12.07 -33.70
C THR A 425 5.92 -11.68 -32.85
N ILE A 426 4.76 -12.28 -33.15
CA ILE A 426 3.49 -11.97 -32.47
C ILE A 426 2.90 -13.24 -31.88
N TYR A 427 2.56 -13.19 -30.60
CA TYR A 427 1.86 -14.24 -29.86
C TYR A 427 0.54 -13.68 -29.32
N TYR A 428 -0.54 -14.45 -29.41
CA TYR A 428 -1.84 -14.14 -28.80
C TYR A 428 -2.20 -15.25 -27.83
N ASN A 429 -2.35 -14.91 -26.54
CA ASN A 429 -2.53 -15.86 -25.44
C ASN A 429 -1.55 -17.05 -25.57
N GLU A 430 -0.25 -16.72 -25.69
CA GLU A 430 0.89 -17.65 -25.83
C GLU A 430 0.91 -18.48 -27.14
N GLN A 431 -0.06 -18.31 -28.02
CA GLN A 431 -0.07 -18.98 -29.32
C GLN A 431 0.61 -18.11 -30.38
N PHE A 432 1.62 -18.67 -31.03
CA PHE A 432 2.30 -18.03 -32.15
C PHE A 432 1.31 -17.73 -33.29
N MET A 433 1.28 -16.47 -33.72
CA MET A 433 0.38 -16.00 -34.79
C MET A 433 1.13 -15.78 -36.10
N SER A 434 2.19 -14.96 -36.09
CA SER A 434 2.86 -14.51 -37.30
C SER A 434 4.24 -13.91 -37.05
N VAL A 435 5.03 -13.80 -38.12
CA VAL A 435 6.20 -12.92 -38.23
C VAL A 435 5.90 -11.89 -39.32
N GLY A 436 6.21 -10.60 -39.14
CA GLY A 436 5.95 -9.67 -40.24
C GLY A 436 6.42 -8.23 -40.08
N SER A 437 6.84 -7.65 -41.22
CA SER A 437 6.94 -6.21 -41.46
C SER A 437 5.58 -5.64 -41.86
N SER A 438 4.81 -5.09 -40.92
CA SER A 438 3.50 -4.49 -41.21
C SER A 438 3.00 -3.61 -40.07
N SER A 439 1.98 -2.81 -40.35
CA SER A 439 1.17 -2.15 -39.32
C SER A 439 0.34 -3.17 -38.54
N TRP A 440 0.26 -3.02 -37.23
CA TRP A 440 -0.59 -3.80 -36.33
C TRP A 440 -1.55 -2.87 -35.59
N ASN A 441 -2.78 -3.30 -35.34
CA ASN A 441 -3.76 -2.53 -34.60
C ASN A 441 -4.57 -3.42 -33.66
N SER A 442 -4.77 -2.98 -32.42
CA SER A 442 -5.50 -3.71 -31.39
C SER A 442 -6.97 -3.94 -31.73
N GLU A 443 -7.59 -3.05 -32.52
CA GLU A 443 -9.01 -3.14 -32.92
C GLU A 443 -9.27 -4.20 -34.01
N ASP A 444 -8.22 -4.68 -34.68
CA ASP A 444 -8.33 -5.69 -35.73
C ASP A 444 -8.50 -7.12 -35.16
N PHE A 445 -8.42 -7.28 -33.83
CA PHE A 445 -8.54 -8.56 -33.17
C PHE A 445 -9.85 -8.75 -32.40
N ASP A 446 -10.28 -10.00 -32.29
CA ASP A 446 -11.43 -10.43 -31.50
C ASP A 446 -10.96 -10.86 -30.10
N TRP A 447 -10.70 -9.89 -29.20
CA TRP A 447 -10.19 -10.15 -27.84
C TRP A 447 -11.30 -10.10 -26.78
N GLU A 448 -11.20 -10.99 -25.80
CA GLU A 448 -11.92 -10.94 -24.54
C GLU A 448 -11.15 -10.12 -23.50
N ILE A 449 -11.86 -9.58 -22.50
CA ILE A 449 -11.21 -8.87 -21.38
C ILE A 449 -10.27 -9.85 -20.67
N GLY A 450 -9.03 -9.42 -20.44
CA GLY A 450 -7.97 -10.26 -19.89
C GLY A 450 -7.11 -10.96 -20.94
N ASP A 451 -7.41 -10.89 -22.24
CA ASP A 451 -6.50 -11.40 -23.27
C ASP A 451 -5.18 -10.60 -23.32
N LYS A 452 -4.12 -11.27 -23.79
CA LYS A 452 -2.78 -10.72 -23.93
C LYS A 452 -2.21 -10.98 -25.32
N VAL A 453 -1.61 -9.95 -25.92
CA VAL A 453 -0.70 -10.09 -27.07
C VAL A 453 0.71 -9.73 -26.67
N ILE A 454 1.66 -10.57 -27.08
CA ILE A 454 3.09 -10.35 -26.89
C ILE A 454 3.72 -10.13 -28.27
N ILE A 455 4.48 -9.04 -28.42
CA ILE A 455 5.19 -8.68 -29.64
C ILE A 455 6.67 -8.48 -29.28
N SER A 456 7.55 -9.26 -29.87
CA SER A 456 8.99 -9.21 -29.59
C SER A 456 9.80 -9.06 -30.88
N ALA A 457 10.82 -8.20 -30.86
CA ALA A 457 11.71 -7.92 -31.99
C ALA A 457 13.10 -7.48 -31.50
N ASP A 458 14.15 -7.72 -32.31
CA ASP A 458 15.49 -7.18 -32.08
C ASP A 458 15.54 -5.70 -32.47
N ALA A 459 14.80 -5.33 -33.52
CA ALA A 459 14.64 -3.93 -33.95
C ALA A 459 13.48 -3.22 -33.24
N ASP A 460 13.50 -1.88 -33.24
CA ASP A 460 12.50 -1.09 -32.54
C ASP A 460 11.07 -1.27 -33.09
N ILE A 461 10.13 -1.45 -32.15
CA ILE A 461 8.68 -1.44 -32.38
C ILE A 461 8.15 -0.03 -32.12
N THR A 462 7.51 0.59 -33.12
CA THR A 462 7.01 1.96 -32.98
C THR A 462 5.54 1.98 -32.63
N ILE A 463 5.15 2.70 -31.56
CA ILE A 463 3.74 2.90 -31.21
C ILE A 463 3.23 4.17 -31.90
N THR A 464 2.41 4.00 -32.94
CA THR A 464 1.90 5.09 -33.77
C THR A 464 0.63 5.75 -33.22
N SER A 465 -0.04 5.13 -32.23
CA SER A 465 -1.23 5.70 -31.57
C SER A 465 -0.92 6.75 -30.50
N ILE A 466 0.33 6.86 -30.06
CA ILE A 466 0.77 7.84 -29.07
C ILE A 466 1.85 8.77 -29.64
N THR A 467 2.06 9.91 -29.00
CA THR A 467 3.08 10.89 -29.39
C THR A 467 3.84 11.36 -28.16
N ARG A 468 5.17 11.37 -28.24
CA ARG A 468 6.07 12.00 -27.27
C ARG A 468 6.85 13.09 -27.95
N GLN A 469 6.87 14.30 -27.39
CA GLN A 469 7.57 15.46 -27.96
C GLN A 469 7.38 15.65 -29.49
N SER A 470 6.17 15.41 -30.00
CA SER A 470 5.79 15.50 -31.43
C SER A 470 6.29 14.37 -32.35
N ILE A 471 6.79 13.26 -31.81
CA ILE A 471 7.16 12.05 -32.57
C ILE A 471 6.46 10.81 -32.00
N ASN A 472 6.32 9.76 -32.82
CA ASN A 472 5.88 8.45 -32.35
C ASN A 472 7.08 7.74 -31.67
N PRO A 473 6.96 7.28 -30.42
CA PRO A 473 8.04 6.61 -29.70
C PRO A 473 8.27 5.19 -30.20
N SER A 474 9.52 4.73 -30.08
CA SER A 474 10.00 3.43 -30.56
C SER A 474 10.70 2.66 -29.43
N TYR A 475 10.31 1.41 -29.24
CA TYR A 475 10.68 0.58 -28.08
C TYR A 475 11.42 -0.67 -28.54
N VAL A 476 12.45 -1.07 -27.79
CA VAL A 476 13.21 -2.30 -28.02
C VAL A 476 12.70 -3.38 -27.06
N GLY A 477 12.90 -4.65 -27.42
CA GLY A 477 12.54 -5.79 -26.60
C GLY A 477 11.12 -6.25 -26.88
N THR A 478 10.36 -6.44 -25.80
CA THR A 478 9.02 -7.03 -25.87
C THR A 478 7.96 -6.00 -25.47
N LEU A 479 6.88 -5.94 -26.25
CA LEU A 479 5.65 -5.25 -25.89
C LEU A 479 4.57 -6.27 -25.54
N GLU A 480 4.01 -6.15 -24.34
CA GLU A 480 2.82 -6.87 -23.91
C GLU A 480 1.62 -5.93 -23.92
N ILE A 481 0.54 -6.35 -24.57
CA ILE A 481 -0.69 -5.56 -24.71
C ILE A 481 -1.84 -6.37 -24.11
N TYR A 482 -2.45 -5.82 -23.07
CA TYR A 482 -3.53 -6.45 -22.33
C TYR A 482 -4.88 -5.83 -22.71
N LYS A 483 -5.91 -6.66 -22.93
CA LYS A 483 -7.28 -6.17 -23.07
C LYS A 483 -7.85 -5.81 -21.70
N GLU A 484 -8.19 -4.54 -21.54
CA GLU A 484 -8.91 -4.04 -20.37
C GLU A 484 -10.39 -3.76 -20.68
N ALA A 485 -11.21 -3.58 -19.65
CA ALA A 485 -12.63 -3.28 -19.81
C ALA A 485 -12.89 -2.01 -20.66
N ASN A 486 -12.03 -1.00 -20.52
CA ASN A 486 -12.19 0.32 -21.16
C ASN A 486 -11.11 0.67 -22.20
N GLY A 487 -10.24 -0.28 -22.57
CA GLY A 487 -9.13 0.02 -23.47
C GLY A 487 -8.06 -1.07 -23.43
N TYR A 488 -6.80 -0.66 -23.37
CA TYR A 488 -5.64 -1.53 -23.36
C TYR A 488 -4.57 -1.00 -22.40
N THR A 489 -3.88 -1.89 -21.71
CA THR A 489 -2.62 -1.56 -21.02
C THR A 489 -1.46 -2.07 -21.86
N VAL A 490 -0.39 -1.28 -21.93
CA VAL A 490 0.83 -1.61 -22.68
C VAL A 490 2.00 -1.67 -21.71
N VAL A 491 2.75 -2.77 -21.73
CA VAL A 491 3.98 -2.96 -20.96
C VAL A 491 5.15 -3.19 -21.92
N ASN A 492 6.26 -2.48 -21.72
CA ASN A 492 7.50 -2.75 -22.40
C ASN A 492 8.48 -3.44 -21.45
N GLU A 493 8.90 -4.65 -21.81
CA GLU A 493 9.98 -5.37 -21.16
C GLU A 493 11.27 -5.20 -21.97
N VAL A 494 12.32 -4.71 -21.31
CA VAL A 494 13.54 -4.22 -21.95
C VAL A 494 14.75 -4.37 -21.03
N ASP A 495 15.90 -4.69 -21.62
CA ASP A 495 17.19 -4.72 -20.93
C ASP A 495 17.50 -3.37 -20.24
N MET A 496 18.11 -3.46 -19.06
CA MET A 496 18.42 -2.35 -18.17
C MET A 496 19.23 -1.26 -18.88
N ASN A 497 20.22 -1.60 -19.70
CA ASN A 497 21.04 -0.58 -20.36
C ASN A 497 20.26 0.16 -21.47
N ASN A 498 19.40 -0.54 -22.21
CA ASN A 498 18.48 0.07 -23.17
C ASN A 498 17.41 0.93 -22.50
N TYR A 499 16.92 0.52 -21.33
CA TYR A 499 16.04 1.32 -20.49
C TYR A 499 16.73 2.63 -20.07
N LEU A 500 17.92 2.53 -19.47
CA LEU A 500 18.67 3.67 -18.94
C LEU A 500 19.07 4.66 -20.04
N ALA A 501 19.48 4.18 -21.22
CA ALA A 501 19.85 5.07 -22.33
C ALA A 501 18.70 6.00 -22.76
N ARG A 502 17.44 5.53 -22.64
CA ARG A 502 16.22 6.30 -22.94
C ARG A 502 15.74 7.15 -21.76
N VAL A 503 15.98 6.69 -20.52
CA VAL A 503 15.77 7.53 -19.33
C VAL A 503 16.70 8.73 -19.36
N ILE A 504 17.99 8.53 -19.63
CA ILE A 504 18.99 9.60 -19.68
C ILE A 504 18.56 10.70 -20.64
N THR A 505 18.26 10.39 -21.90
CA THR A 505 17.85 11.40 -22.90
C THR A 505 16.53 12.10 -22.57
N SER A 506 15.67 11.43 -21.81
CA SER A 506 14.35 11.95 -21.42
C SER A 506 14.41 12.82 -20.16
N GLU A 507 15.36 12.56 -19.28
CA GLU A 507 15.55 13.24 -17.99
C GLU A 507 16.58 14.36 -18.05
N MET A 508 17.69 14.14 -18.76
CA MET A 508 18.85 15.04 -18.72
C MET A 508 19.47 15.23 -20.11
N PRO A 509 19.78 16.46 -20.54
CA PRO A 509 20.40 16.69 -21.84
C PRO A 509 21.76 16.01 -21.98
N THR A 510 21.96 15.22 -23.04
CA THR A 510 23.27 14.57 -23.33
C THR A 510 24.36 15.57 -23.66
N ALA A 511 24.00 16.81 -24.01
CA ALA A 511 24.89 17.95 -24.12
C ALA A 511 25.62 18.30 -22.80
N TYR A 512 25.19 17.75 -21.66
CA TYR A 512 25.87 17.88 -20.37
C TYR A 512 27.17 17.05 -20.30
N GLY A 513 27.37 16.18 -21.29
CA GLY A 513 28.59 15.38 -21.45
C GLY A 513 28.48 14.01 -20.82
N LEU A 514 29.43 13.15 -21.19
CA LEU A 514 29.44 11.74 -20.80
C LEU A 514 29.48 11.55 -19.27
N GLU A 515 30.27 12.36 -18.55
CA GLU A 515 30.38 12.25 -17.09
C GLU A 515 29.04 12.55 -16.39
N ALA A 516 28.28 13.56 -16.85
CA ALA A 516 26.94 13.79 -16.35
C ALA A 516 26.04 12.59 -16.64
N CYS A 517 26.03 12.11 -17.89
CA CYS A 517 25.20 10.97 -18.29
C CYS A 517 25.50 9.70 -17.47
N LYS A 518 26.76 9.44 -17.09
CA LYS A 518 27.14 8.34 -16.20
C LYS A 518 26.55 8.49 -14.80
N VAL A 519 26.57 9.70 -14.25
CA VAL A 519 25.94 10.01 -12.97
C VAL A 519 24.45 9.68 -13.02
N GLN A 520 23.74 10.15 -14.07
CA GLN A 520 22.32 9.85 -14.27
C GLN A 520 22.06 8.34 -14.45
N ALA A 521 22.91 7.63 -15.20
CA ALA A 521 22.78 6.18 -15.40
C ALA A 521 22.81 5.41 -14.07
N ILE A 522 23.77 5.73 -13.19
CA ILE A 522 23.93 5.06 -11.89
C ILE A 522 22.75 5.36 -10.97
N SER A 523 22.33 6.62 -10.87
CA SER A 523 21.18 7.02 -10.06
C SER A 523 19.88 6.37 -10.57
N ALA A 524 19.66 6.40 -11.88
CA ALA A 524 18.48 5.81 -12.53
C ALA A 524 18.42 4.28 -12.41
N ARG A 525 19.57 3.59 -12.52
CA ARG A 525 19.66 2.13 -12.32
C ARG A 525 19.30 1.75 -10.89
N SER A 526 19.86 2.47 -9.93
CA SER A 526 19.62 2.22 -8.51
C SER A 526 18.16 2.49 -8.12
N TYR A 527 17.56 3.55 -8.68
CA TYR A 527 16.13 3.80 -8.54
C TYR A 527 15.28 2.67 -9.12
N ALA A 528 15.59 2.21 -10.35
CA ALA A 528 14.86 1.15 -11.01
C ALA A 528 14.88 -0.14 -10.18
N ILE A 529 16.06 -0.60 -9.74
CA ILE A 529 16.22 -1.82 -8.93
C ILE A 529 15.45 -1.75 -7.61
N VAL A 530 15.46 -0.59 -6.92
CA VAL A 530 14.68 -0.43 -5.69
C VAL A 530 13.18 -0.47 -5.98
N THR A 531 12.74 0.16 -7.07
CA THR A 531 11.31 0.22 -7.43
C THR A 531 10.78 -1.11 -7.94
N GLN A 532 11.61 -1.90 -8.64
CA GLN A 532 11.31 -3.27 -9.07
C GLN A 532 10.90 -4.18 -7.91
N ARG A 533 11.37 -3.90 -6.69
CA ARG A 533 11.05 -4.69 -5.50
C ARG A 533 9.71 -4.29 -4.86
N THR A 534 9.00 -3.33 -5.44
CA THR A 534 7.70 -2.84 -4.96
C THR A 534 6.56 -3.37 -5.83
N SER A 535 5.34 -3.33 -5.28
CA SER A 535 4.12 -3.72 -5.99
C SER A 535 3.39 -2.56 -6.66
N LYS A 536 4.01 -1.37 -6.75
CA LYS A 536 3.34 -0.11 -7.14
C LYS A 536 2.59 -0.20 -8.48
N PHE A 537 3.16 -0.92 -9.45
CA PHE A 537 2.58 -1.12 -10.77
C PHE A 537 2.22 -2.59 -11.06
N MET A 538 2.16 -3.43 -10.02
CA MET A 538 1.85 -4.86 -10.11
C MET A 538 0.53 -5.15 -10.83
N GLN A 539 -0.46 -4.26 -10.65
CA GLN A 539 -1.78 -4.38 -11.29
C GLN A 539 -1.74 -4.25 -12.82
N TYR A 540 -0.67 -3.70 -13.38
CA TYR A 540 -0.44 -3.57 -14.82
C TYR A 540 0.56 -4.60 -15.35
N GLY A 541 1.19 -5.37 -14.45
CA GLY A 541 2.27 -6.29 -14.77
C GLY A 541 3.62 -5.61 -15.04
N ALA A 542 3.84 -4.46 -14.39
CA ALA A 542 5.03 -3.62 -14.54
C ALA A 542 5.69 -3.30 -13.19
N GLN A 543 6.91 -2.80 -13.28
CA GLN A 543 7.79 -2.42 -12.16
C GLN A 543 7.92 -0.90 -12.03
N VAL A 544 7.89 -0.18 -13.15
CA VAL A 544 7.96 1.29 -13.24
C VAL A 544 6.98 1.80 -14.30
N ASP A 545 6.69 3.09 -14.32
CA ASP A 545 5.98 3.77 -15.42
C ASP A 545 6.90 4.72 -16.20
N ASP A 546 6.37 5.28 -17.30
CA ASP A 546 7.12 6.17 -18.21
C ASP A 546 7.02 7.67 -17.88
N THR A 547 6.56 8.01 -16.67
CA THR A 547 6.33 9.38 -16.21
C THR A 547 7.24 9.77 -15.04
N VAL A 548 7.12 11.03 -14.59
CA VAL A 548 7.79 11.53 -13.37
C VAL A 548 7.34 10.83 -12.08
N ALA A 549 6.29 10.01 -12.12
CA ALA A 549 5.91 9.15 -11.00
C ALA A 549 6.93 8.02 -10.76
N SER A 550 7.73 7.70 -11.77
CA SER A 550 8.94 6.87 -11.70
C SER A 550 10.13 7.64 -12.27
N GLN A 551 10.44 7.40 -13.54
CA GLN A 551 11.46 8.10 -14.31
C GLN A 551 10.90 8.29 -15.72
N VAL A 552 11.07 9.48 -16.28
CA VAL A 552 10.61 9.76 -17.64
C VAL A 552 11.34 8.84 -18.60
N TYR A 553 10.57 8.03 -19.33
CA TYR A 553 11.10 7.00 -20.21
C TYR A 553 10.69 7.23 -21.65
N ASN A 554 11.69 7.25 -22.54
CA ASN A 554 11.52 7.29 -24.00
C ASN A 554 10.68 8.47 -24.54
N ASN A 555 10.73 9.63 -23.85
CA ASN A 555 10.21 10.88 -24.37
C ASN A 555 11.10 11.46 -25.48
N VAL A 556 12.40 11.17 -25.39
CA VAL A 556 13.42 11.51 -26.37
C VAL A 556 14.15 10.22 -26.75
N PRO A 557 14.31 9.92 -28.05
CA PRO A 557 15.07 8.74 -28.48
C PRO A 557 16.48 8.74 -27.91
N MET A 558 17.00 7.57 -27.59
CA MET A 558 18.39 7.44 -27.11
C MET A 558 19.40 7.92 -28.17
N ASP A 559 20.59 8.34 -27.71
CA ASP A 559 21.71 8.67 -28.58
C ASP A 559 22.97 7.89 -28.17
N SER A 560 24.08 8.10 -28.90
CA SER A 560 25.32 7.37 -28.63
C SER A 560 25.93 7.69 -27.26
N ILE A 561 25.75 8.91 -26.75
CA ILE A 561 26.30 9.34 -25.45
C ILE A 561 25.50 8.68 -24.33
N SER A 562 24.17 8.66 -24.43
CA SER A 562 23.35 8.02 -23.41
C SER A 562 23.55 6.50 -23.36
N TYR A 563 23.71 5.86 -24.52
CA TYR A 563 24.03 4.44 -24.59
C TYR A 563 25.44 4.13 -24.05
N GLU A 564 26.45 4.94 -24.39
CA GLU A 564 27.80 4.81 -23.84
C GLU A 564 27.82 5.01 -22.31
N ALA A 565 27.04 5.96 -21.79
CA ALA A 565 26.94 6.18 -20.35
C ALA A 565 26.31 4.99 -19.61
N ALA A 566 25.20 4.44 -20.13
CA ALA A 566 24.55 3.27 -19.56
C ALA A 566 25.50 2.06 -19.53
N THR A 567 26.09 1.73 -20.67
CA THR A 567 26.97 0.55 -20.84
C THR A 567 28.32 0.69 -20.15
N SER A 568 28.95 1.87 -20.13
CA SER A 568 30.22 2.08 -19.41
C SER A 568 30.06 2.12 -17.89
N THR A 569 28.82 2.16 -17.40
CA THR A 569 28.49 2.07 -15.96
C THR A 569 27.70 0.81 -15.65
N ASP A 570 27.78 -0.22 -16.49
CA ASP A 570 27.03 -1.45 -16.33
C ASP A 570 27.24 -2.08 -14.94
N SER A 571 26.14 -2.57 -14.36
CA SER A 571 26.07 -3.10 -12.99
C SER A 571 26.56 -2.16 -11.86
N ILE A 572 26.82 -0.87 -12.12
CA ILE A 572 27.17 0.11 -11.07
C ILE A 572 25.88 0.66 -10.46
N VAL A 573 25.75 0.47 -9.15
CA VAL A 573 24.61 0.92 -8.34
C VAL A 573 25.08 1.62 -7.06
N LEU A 574 24.19 2.40 -6.47
CA LEU A 574 24.36 3.02 -5.16
C LEU A 574 24.05 1.99 -4.07
N LYS A 575 24.95 1.77 -3.10
CA LYS A 575 24.73 0.82 -2.00
C LYS A 575 25.00 1.42 -0.64
N TYR A 576 24.09 1.21 0.30
CA TYR A 576 24.28 1.52 1.72
C TYR A 576 23.96 0.29 2.56
N ASP A 577 24.84 -0.04 3.52
CA ASP A 577 24.69 -1.22 4.39
C ASP A 577 24.40 -2.53 3.61
N GLY A 578 25.14 -2.74 2.51
CA GLY A 578 25.00 -3.92 1.64
C GLY A 578 23.79 -3.91 0.71
N ASN A 579 22.85 -2.97 0.87
CA ASN A 579 21.62 -2.89 0.10
C ASN A 579 21.68 -1.81 -0.98
N VAL A 580 21.07 -2.07 -2.14
CA VAL A 580 20.89 -1.03 -3.17
C VAL A 580 19.96 0.05 -2.61
N ILE A 581 20.36 1.31 -2.77
CA ILE A 581 19.58 2.47 -2.31
C ILE A 581 18.97 3.20 -3.49
N SER A 582 17.84 3.87 -3.25
CA SER A 582 17.17 4.65 -4.28
C SER A 582 18.03 5.84 -4.70
N GLY A 583 18.32 5.94 -5.99
CA GLY A 583 19.02 7.07 -6.59
C GLY A 583 18.05 8.20 -6.95
N ASN A 584 17.35 8.78 -5.98
CA ASN A 584 16.44 9.90 -6.25
C ASN A 584 17.19 11.08 -6.87
N PHE A 585 16.57 11.71 -7.87
CA PHE A 585 17.10 12.89 -8.55
C PHE A 585 15.98 13.84 -8.95
N PHE A 586 16.35 15.10 -9.21
CA PHE A 586 15.43 16.17 -9.60
C PHE A 586 16.16 17.20 -10.47
N SER A 587 15.41 18.13 -11.06
CA SER A 587 15.92 19.05 -12.08
C SER A 587 16.93 20.06 -11.54
N THR A 588 16.54 20.90 -10.59
CA THR A 588 17.38 22.04 -10.15
C THR A 588 17.23 22.27 -8.66
N SER A 589 18.34 22.44 -7.94
CA SER A 589 18.33 22.82 -6.52
C SER A 589 18.13 24.32 -6.37
N ALA A 590 17.56 24.74 -5.24
CA ALA A 590 17.55 26.16 -4.87
C ALA A 590 18.88 26.61 -4.24
N GLY A 591 19.88 25.71 -4.15
CA GLY A 591 21.12 25.87 -3.39
C GLY A 591 21.22 24.93 -2.18
N TYR A 592 20.16 24.18 -1.88
CA TYR A 592 20.13 23.07 -0.92
C TYR A 592 19.33 21.90 -1.52
N THR A 593 19.66 20.67 -1.12
CA THR A 593 18.76 19.50 -1.25
C THR A 593 17.85 19.40 -0.01
N ALA A 594 16.80 18.59 -0.07
CA ALA A 594 15.90 18.30 1.04
C ALA A 594 16.15 16.90 1.60
N ASN A 595 15.79 16.71 2.87
CA ASN A 595 15.72 15.41 3.49
C ASN A 595 14.52 14.60 2.92
N PHE A 596 14.70 13.31 2.64
CA PHE A 596 13.62 12.42 2.18
C PHE A 596 12.36 12.50 3.05
N GLY A 597 12.54 12.43 4.38
CA GLY A 597 11.44 12.45 5.34
C GLY A 597 10.72 13.79 5.46
N GLU A 598 11.26 14.87 4.86
CA GLU A 598 10.64 16.19 4.86
C GLU A 598 9.81 16.46 3.60
N VAL A 599 9.93 15.61 2.58
CA VAL A 599 9.26 15.78 1.28
C VAL A 599 8.10 14.81 1.12
N TRP A 600 8.30 13.54 1.46
CA TRP A 600 7.29 12.49 1.32
C TRP A 600 6.79 12.02 2.69
N ALA A 601 5.49 12.22 2.95
CA ALA A 601 4.81 11.69 4.13
C ALA A 601 4.27 10.28 3.88
N THR A 602 4.29 9.44 4.91
CA THR A 602 3.61 8.13 4.91
C THR A 602 2.33 8.23 5.75
N GLY A 603 1.17 8.27 5.09
CA GLY A 603 -0.09 8.56 5.76
C GLY A 603 -0.14 10.01 6.27
N GLU A 604 -0.19 10.19 7.59
CA GLU A 604 -0.14 11.50 8.26
C GLU A 604 1.26 11.89 8.76
N ILE A 605 2.24 11.00 8.66
CA ILE A 605 3.52 11.14 9.37
C ILE A 605 4.64 11.34 8.36
N PHE A 606 5.32 12.48 8.47
CA PHE A 606 6.64 12.67 7.89
C PHE A 606 7.62 11.72 8.60
N PRO A 607 8.31 10.82 7.88
CA PRO A 607 9.26 9.89 8.49
C PRO A 607 10.30 10.65 9.33
N SER A 608 10.38 10.33 10.62
CA SER A 608 11.34 10.99 11.53
C SER A 608 12.79 10.68 11.18
N ASN A 609 13.02 9.52 10.54
CA ASN A 609 14.33 9.09 10.10
C ASN A 609 14.42 9.28 8.59
N THR A 610 15.23 10.25 8.18
CA THR A 610 15.65 10.39 6.79
C THR A 610 16.82 9.43 6.54
N PRO A 611 16.78 8.61 5.47
CA PRO A 611 17.95 7.84 5.08
C PRO A 611 19.12 8.79 4.86
N VAL A 612 20.26 8.48 5.47
CA VAL A 612 21.38 9.42 5.58
C VAL A 612 21.92 9.85 4.21
N TYR A 613 21.80 8.96 3.23
CA TYR A 613 22.17 9.16 1.84
C TYR A 613 21.18 10.03 1.04
N LEU A 614 20.01 10.36 1.59
CA LEU A 614 19.02 11.29 1.05
C LEU A 614 18.78 12.46 2.03
N SER A 615 19.88 12.96 2.61
CA SER A 615 19.87 14.11 3.52
C SER A 615 19.97 15.46 2.79
N SER A 616 19.52 16.51 3.47
CA SER A 616 19.71 17.90 3.06
C SER A 616 21.20 18.25 3.01
N ARG A 617 21.62 18.89 1.93
CA ARG A 617 23.01 19.23 1.63
C ARG A 617 23.09 20.57 0.93
N GLN A 618 24.09 21.36 1.31
CA GLN A 618 24.46 22.60 0.61
C GLN A 618 24.95 22.28 -0.81
N GLN A 619 24.41 22.99 -1.81
CA GLN A 619 24.73 22.84 -3.23
C GLN A 619 25.57 24.00 -3.78
N TYR A 620 26.34 24.64 -2.91
CA TYR A 620 27.24 25.74 -3.26
C TYR A 620 28.55 25.67 -2.50
N LEU A 621 29.59 26.30 -3.05
CA LEU A 621 30.93 26.33 -2.46
C LEU A 621 31.08 27.51 -1.48
N GLY A 622 31.78 27.27 -0.38
CA GLY A 622 32.10 28.28 0.64
C GLY A 622 31.26 28.16 1.91
N ASP A 623 31.40 29.16 2.77
CA ASP A 623 30.64 29.25 4.03
C ASP A 623 29.15 29.46 3.74
N ARG A 624 28.30 29.06 4.70
CA ARG A 624 26.86 29.26 4.60
C ARG A 624 26.53 30.74 4.43
N VAL A 625 25.69 31.07 3.45
CA VAL A 625 25.25 32.46 3.21
C VAL A 625 24.22 32.94 4.22
N VAL A 626 23.49 32.02 4.84
CA VAL A 626 22.52 32.26 5.94
C VAL A 626 22.79 31.28 7.08
N THR A 627 22.31 31.59 8.28
CA THR A 627 22.65 30.79 9.47
C THR A 627 21.87 29.49 9.48
N ASP A 628 20.56 29.58 9.24
CA ASP A 628 19.60 28.48 9.30
C ASP A 628 18.50 28.68 8.25
N ILE A 629 18.58 27.96 7.13
CA ILE A 629 17.62 28.06 6.03
C ILE A 629 16.21 27.53 6.39
N SER A 630 16.07 26.83 7.53
CA SER A 630 14.76 26.42 8.03
C SER A 630 14.00 27.57 8.73
N ASN A 631 14.68 28.67 9.05
CA ASN A 631 14.07 29.88 9.58
C ASN A 631 13.53 30.78 8.46
N GLU A 632 12.33 31.35 8.62
CA GLU A 632 11.68 32.15 7.56
C GLU A 632 12.44 33.42 7.17
N GLU A 633 13.08 34.12 8.13
CA GLU A 633 13.82 35.37 7.85
C GLU A 633 15.09 35.08 7.03
N ASP A 634 15.81 34.03 7.41
CA ASP A 634 16.98 33.53 6.68
C ASP A 634 16.57 32.97 5.30
N ALA A 635 15.46 32.23 5.22
CA ALA A 635 14.91 31.73 3.95
C ALA A 635 14.53 32.86 2.99
N TYR A 636 13.83 33.89 3.48
CA TYR A 636 13.48 35.06 2.69
C TYR A 636 14.74 35.77 2.17
N THR A 637 15.74 35.96 3.03
CA THR A 637 17.04 36.53 2.63
C THR A 637 17.69 35.69 1.54
N PHE A 638 17.71 34.37 1.69
CA PHE A 638 18.35 33.46 0.75
C PHE A 638 17.66 33.39 -0.63
N PHE A 639 16.33 33.31 -0.67
CA PHE A 639 15.57 33.18 -1.92
C PHE A 639 15.48 34.49 -2.71
N THR A 640 15.72 35.63 -2.06
CA THR A 640 15.77 36.96 -2.73
C THR A 640 17.15 37.32 -3.27
N MET A 641 18.21 36.56 -2.92
CA MET A 641 19.54 36.74 -3.52
C MET A 641 19.54 36.43 -5.01
N ALA A 642 20.30 37.22 -5.77
CA ALA A 642 20.52 36.98 -7.18
C ALA A 642 21.38 35.72 -7.41
N PRO A 643 21.20 35.01 -8.55
CA PRO A 643 21.92 33.78 -8.82
C PRO A 643 23.45 33.89 -8.73
N ASP A 644 24.03 35.01 -9.14
CA ASP A 644 25.48 35.26 -9.15
C ASP A 644 26.07 35.60 -7.78
N GLU A 645 25.23 35.89 -6.78
CA GLU A 645 25.66 36.12 -5.40
C GLU A 645 25.97 34.81 -4.67
N ILE A 646 25.51 33.67 -5.20
CA ILE A 646 25.73 32.34 -4.63
C ILE A 646 26.58 31.52 -5.60
N ASN A 647 27.74 31.04 -5.14
CA ASN A 647 28.60 30.14 -5.92
C ASN A 647 28.05 28.70 -5.93
N ALA A 648 26.79 28.55 -6.35
CA ALA A 648 26.11 27.27 -6.45
C ALA A 648 26.54 26.50 -7.70
N PHE A 649 26.43 25.18 -7.63
CA PHE A 649 26.58 24.35 -8.82
C PHE A 649 25.44 24.62 -9.81
N ASP A 650 24.22 24.81 -9.30
CA ASP A 650 22.99 25.06 -10.06
C ASP A 650 22.79 26.52 -10.52
N ASN A 651 23.61 27.49 -10.12
CA ASN A 651 23.29 28.92 -10.31
C ASN A 651 23.18 29.40 -11.77
N HIS A 652 23.64 28.60 -12.73
CA HIS A 652 23.49 28.86 -14.16
C HIS A 652 22.10 28.48 -14.70
N ALA A 653 21.37 27.63 -13.98
CA ALA A 653 20.07 27.14 -14.40
C ALA A 653 19.00 28.23 -14.27
N PRO A 654 18.12 28.42 -15.28
CA PRO A 654 17.02 29.38 -15.20
C PRO A 654 16.14 29.20 -13.97
N TRP A 655 15.94 27.95 -13.53
CA TRP A 655 15.10 27.61 -12.38
C TRP A 655 15.79 27.78 -11.03
N PHE A 656 17.09 28.10 -10.96
CA PHE A 656 17.79 28.30 -9.69
C PHE A 656 17.12 29.38 -8.84
N ARG A 657 16.56 30.40 -9.49
CA ARG A 657 15.68 31.41 -8.89
C ARG A 657 14.44 31.60 -9.74
N TRP A 658 13.32 31.89 -9.11
CA TRP A 658 12.09 32.28 -9.78
C TRP A 658 11.22 33.16 -8.89
N GLU A 659 10.38 33.97 -9.53
CA GLU A 659 9.45 34.89 -8.89
C GLU A 659 8.05 34.72 -9.48
N LEU A 660 7.03 34.74 -8.62
CA LEU A 660 5.64 34.61 -9.01
C LEU A 660 4.74 35.47 -8.12
N THR A 661 3.94 36.32 -8.75
CA THR A 661 3.07 37.28 -8.06
C THR A 661 1.60 36.97 -8.34
N TYR A 662 0.78 37.01 -7.29
CA TYR A 662 -0.68 36.88 -7.34
C TYR A 662 -1.35 38.16 -6.86
N SER A 663 -2.46 38.55 -7.49
CA SER A 663 -3.44 39.39 -6.78
C SER A 663 -4.20 38.57 -5.74
N GLY A 664 -4.73 39.22 -4.70
CA GLY A 664 -5.56 38.53 -3.68
C GLY A 664 -6.77 37.80 -4.28
N GLU A 665 -7.40 38.36 -5.33
CA GLU A 665 -8.50 37.71 -6.05
C GLU A 665 -8.03 36.42 -6.76
N GLN A 666 -6.89 36.50 -7.46
CA GLN A 666 -6.35 35.36 -8.19
C GLN A 666 -5.92 34.24 -7.25
N LEU A 667 -5.27 34.58 -6.13
CA LEU A 667 -4.89 33.62 -5.10
C LEU A 667 -6.12 32.89 -4.55
N SER A 668 -7.18 33.63 -4.23
CA SER A 668 -8.44 33.07 -3.73
C SER A 668 -9.10 32.14 -4.74
N GLN A 669 -9.14 32.53 -6.03
CA GLN A 669 -9.71 31.67 -7.07
C GLN A 669 -8.95 30.35 -7.22
N ILE A 670 -7.61 30.40 -7.20
CA ILE A 670 -6.76 29.22 -7.37
C ILE A 670 -6.96 28.23 -6.22
N ILE A 671 -6.83 28.69 -4.97
CA ILE A 671 -6.95 27.82 -3.79
C ILE A 671 -8.33 27.19 -3.72
N ASN A 672 -9.39 27.99 -3.91
CA ASN A 672 -10.77 27.48 -3.88
C ASN A 672 -11.10 26.52 -5.02
N SER A 673 -10.40 26.60 -6.16
CA SER A 673 -10.59 25.65 -7.27
C SER A 673 -9.95 24.28 -7.01
N ASN A 674 -8.97 24.22 -6.11
CA ASN A 674 -8.22 22.99 -5.80
C ASN A 674 -8.71 22.29 -4.53
N ILE A 675 -9.22 23.04 -3.54
CA ILE A 675 -9.39 22.55 -2.17
C ILE A 675 -10.39 21.39 -2.02
N GLU A 676 -11.47 21.36 -2.81
CA GLU A 676 -12.46 20.28 -2.74
C GLU A 676 -11.84 18.92 -3.08
N ARG A 677 -11.16 18.86 -4.23
CA ARG A 677 -10.46 17.64 -4.68
C ARG A 677 -9.36 17.26 -3.70
N MET A 678 -8.58 18.23 -3.23
CA MET A 678 -7.45 17.94 -2.35
C MET A 678 -7.88 17.47 -0.97
N SER A 679 -8.88 18.10 -0.36
CA SER A 679 -9.43 17.66 0.94
C SER A 679 -10.12 16.30 0.89
N MET A 680 -10.67 15.92 -0.27
CA MET A 680 -11.25 14.60 -0.49
C MET A 680 -10.20 13.50 -0.69
N LEU A 681 -9.16 13.76 -1.49
CA LEU A 681 -8.15 12.75 -1.84
C LEU A 681 -7.01 12.64 -0.81
N TYR A 682 -6.72 13.73 -0.10
CA TYR A 682 -5.58 13.85 0.81
C TYR A 682 -6.04 14.36 2.18
N SER A 683 -7.15 13.84 2.70
CA SER A 683 -7.74 14.25 3.99
C SER A 683 -6.78 14.19 5.18
N ASN A 684 -5.73 13.37 5.06
CA ASN A 684 -4.67 13.17 6.04
C ASN A 684 -3.59 14.27 6.00
N LEU A 685 -3.46 15.00 4.90
CA LEU A 685 -2.44 16.04 4.67
C LEU A 685 -3.04 17.42 4.38
N VAL A 686 -4.37 17.50 4.23
CA VAL A 686 -5.13 18.74 4.10
C VAL A 686 -6.17 18.76 5.21
N LYS A 687 -5.87 19.53 6.27
CA LYS A 687 -6.66 19.56 7.50
C LYS A 687 -7.34 20.92 7.67
N VAL A 688 -8.54 20.92 8.23
CA VAL A 688 -9.31 22.13 8.54
C VAL A 688 -9.28 22.38 10.04
N LEU A 689 -9.16 23.64 10.44
CA LEU A 689 -9.14 24.04 11.84
C LEU A 689 -10.57 24.18 12.40
N TYR A 690 -10.97 23.24 13.25
CA TYR A 690 -12.25 23.30 13.99
C TYR A 690 -12.01 23.24 15.50
N ASN A 691 -12.54 24.21 16.24
CA ASN A 691 -12.39 24.31 17.71
C ASN A 691 -10.93 24.14 18.18
N ASN A 692 -9.99 24.82 17.53
CA ASN A 692 -8.55 24.74 17.78
C ASN A 692 -7.92 23.34 17.57
N THR A 693 -8.58 22.48 16.79
CA THR A 693 -8.08 21.15 16.45
C THR A 693 -8.08 20.99 14.93
N TRP A 694 -6.98 20.46 14.39
CA TRP A 694 -6.87 20.11 12.98
C TRP A 694 -7.59 18.80 12.71
N GLN A 695 -8.53 18.80 11.77
CA GLN A 695 -9.37 17.64 11.46
C GLN A 695 -9.50 17.46 9.95
N ALA A 696 -9.58 16.21 9.52
CA ALA A 696 -9.95 15.86 8.16
C ALA A 696 -11.40 16.30 7.87
N ALA A 697 -11.60 17.14 6.86
CA ALA A 697 -12.92 17.56 6.42
C ALA A 697 -12.90 17.89 4.93
N VAL A 698 -13.92 17.43 4.20
CA VAL A 698 -14.12 17.81 2.79
C VAL A 698 -14.76 19.19 2.75
N ILE A 699 -14.08 20.15 2.12
CA ILE A 699 -14.51 21.54 2.02
C ILE A 699 -14.44 22.02 0.57
N SER A 700 -15.46 22.75 0.13
CA SER A 700 -15.54 23.23 -1.26
C SER A 700 -14.90 24.61 -1.47
N SER A 701 -14.74 25.40 -0.40
CA SER A 701 -14.16 26.73 -0.43
C SER A 701 -13.82 27.19 0.99
N ILE A 702 -12.83 28.07 1.12
CA ILE A 702 -12.49 28.79 2.37
C ILE A 702 -12.79 30.29 2.28
N GLY A 703 -13.43 30.74 1.19
CA GLY A 703 -13.72 32.14 0.91
C GLY A 703 -12.51 32.91 0.40
N ASP A 704 -12.55 34.24 0.55
CA ASP A 704 -11.43 35.12 0.21
C ASP A 704 -10.25 34.87 1.17
N ILE A 705 -9.04 34.79 0.62
CA ILE A 705 -7.82 34.52 1.40
C ILE A 705 -7.42 35.79 2.14
N GLN A 706 -7.34 35.65 3.47
CA GLN A 706 -6.98 36.73 4.38
C GLN A 706 -5.49 36.70 4.71
N ASP A 707 -4.91 35.51 4.83
CA ASP A 707 -3.49 35.36 5.15
C ASP A 707 -2.93 33.99 4.73
N ILE A 708 -1.60 33.91 4.61
CA ILE A 708 -0.86 32.69 4.32
C ILE A 708 0.49 32.70 5.05
N GLU A 709 0.79 31.64 5.78
CA GLU A 709 2.02 31.54 6.57
C GLU A 709 2.70 30.17 6.42
N VAL A 710 4.03 30.18 6.49
CA VAL A 710 4.82 28.96 6.60
C VAL A 710 4.79 28.48 8.03
N LYS A 711 4.17 27.32 8.25
CA LYS A 711 4.12 26.69 9.57
C LYS A 711 5.42 25.96 9.87
N GLN A 712 5.98 25.28 8.88
CA GLN A 712 7.17 24.45 9.04
C GLN A 712 7.99 24.37 7.75
N ARG A 713 9.31 24.51 7.90
CA ARG A 713 10.31 24.20 6.87
C ARG A 713 11.16 23.01 7.28
N GLY A 714 11.66 22.30 6.28
CA GLY A 714 12.71 21.31 6.43
C GLY A 714 14.09 21.94 6.57
N GLU A 715 15.08 21.12 6.93
CA GLU A 715 16.48 21.54 7.07
C GLU A 715 17.08 22.09 5.76
N GLY A 716 16.55 21.65 4.61
CA GLY A 716 16.91 22.17 3.28
C GLY A 716 16.19 23.47 2.87
N GLY A 717 15.27 23.96 3.70
CA GLY A 717 14.48 25.16 3.42
C GLY A 717 13.21 24.92 2.60
N ASN A 718 12.93 23.67 2.19
CA ASN A 718 11.64 23.29 1.59
C ASN A 718 10.51 23.49 2.60
N ILE A 719 9.37 24.01 2.14
CA ILE A 719 8.19 24.13 3.00
C ILE A 719 7.56 22.74 3.17
N MET A 720 7.39 22.33 4.43
CA MET A 720 6.72 21.08 4.80
C MET A 720 5.24 21.30 5.08
N SER A 721 4.88 22.46 5.62
CA SER A 721 3.51 22.80 5.99
C SER A 721 3.21 24.29 5.82
N LEU A 722 2.07 24.58 5.17
CA LEU A 722 1.47 25.91 5.07
C LEU A 722 0.19 25.99 5.90
N ILE A 723 -0.04 27.15 6.52
CA ILE A 723 -1.35 27.54 7.03
C ILE A 723 -1.93 28.59 6.10
N ILE A 724 -3.17 28.39 5.66
CA ILE A 724 -3.91 29.31 4.79
C ILE A 724 -5.18 29.72 5.52
N ILE A 725 -5.35 31.02 5.72
CA ILE A 725 -6.46 31.61 6.46
C ILE A 725 -7.43 32.22 5.45
N GLY A 726 -8.61 31.63 5.30
CA GLY A 726 -9.70 32.18 4.51
C GLY A 726 -10.77 32.85 5.37
N GLU A 727 -11.70 33.55 4.74
CA GLU A 727 -12.86 34.18 5.40
C GLU A 727 -13.71 33.19 6.20
N SER A 728 -13.88 31.96 5.70
CA SER A 728 -14.77 30.96 6.29
C SER A 728 -14.05 29.95 7.17
N ASP A 729 -12.88 29.48 6.73
CA ASP A 729 -12.14 28.39 7.37
C ASP A 729 -10.63 28.61 7.27
N THR A 730 -9.88 28.01 8.19
CA THR A 730 -8.41 27.96 8.14
C THR A 730 -7.97 26.53 7.85
N ILE A 731 -7.04 26.37 6.92
CA ILE A 731 -6.54 25.06 6.50
C ILE A 731 -5.03 24.94 6.70
N GLN A 732 -4.59 23.71 6.93
CA GLN A 732 -3.20 23.31 6.93
C GLN A 732 -2.97 22.36 5.75
N VAL A 733 -2.01 22.70 4.90
CA VAL A 733 -1.62 21.89 3.73
C VAL A 733 -0.20 21.40 3.96
N GLU A 734 -0.03 20.08 3.92
CA GLU A 734 1.23 19.40 4.20
C GLU A 734 1.76 18.65 2.97
N SER A 735 3.08 18.51 2.89
CA SER A 735 3.88 17.93 1.79
C SER A 735 4.19 18.87 0.63
N GLU A 736 5.38 18.67 0.08
CA GLU A 736 5.95 19.43 -1.05
C GLU A 736 4.99 19.45 -2.25
N TYR A 737 4.46 18.29 -2.61
CA TYR A 737 3.57 18.13 -3.76
C TYR A 737 2.25 18.89 -3.59
N LEU A 738 1.61 18.78 -2.42
CA LEU A 738 0.33 19.43 -2.17
C LEU A 738 0.48 20.95 -2.04
N ILE A 739 1.57 21.44 -1.45
CA ILE A 739 1.88 22.87 -1.40
C ILE A 739 2.03 23.45 -2.81
N ARG A 740 2.74 22.76 -3.71
CA ARG A 740 2.88 23.17 -5.10
C ARG A 740 1.57 23.11 -5.88
N THR A 741 0.71 22.15 -5.54
CA THR A 741 -0.56 21.94 -6.23
C THR A 741 -1.62 22.96 -5.78
N ILE A 742 -1.77 23.23 -4.49
CA ILE A 742 -2.82 24.13 -3.97
C ILE A 742 -2.64 25.56 -4.46
N LEU A 743 -1.39 25.99 -4.69
CA LEU A 743 -1.01 27.31 -5.19
C LEU A 743 -0.92 27.39 -6.72
N ALA A 744 -1.04 26.28 -7.44
CA ALA A 744 -1.03 26.25 -8.90
C ALA A 744 -2.46 26.20 -9.46
N PRO A 745 -2.72 26.71 -10.69
CA PRO A 745 -4.06 26.63 -11.28
C PRO A 745 -4.55 25.19 -11.40
N ALA A 746 -5.87 24.99 -11.32
CA ALA A 746 -6.46 23.69 -11.65
C ALA A 746 -6.39 23.43 -13.17
N TYR A 747 -6.43 22.14 -13.55
CA TYR A 747 -6.53 21.72 -14.96
C TYR A 747 -7.71 22.46 -15.62
N SER A 748 -7.45 23.25 -16.67
CA SER A 748 -8.38 24.17 -17.39
C SER A 748 -8.41 25.66 -16.98
N SER A 749 -7.64 26.09 -15.99
CA SER A 749 -7.53 27.50 -15.60
C SER A 749 -6.48 28.29 -16.39
N THR A 750 -6.51 29.62 -16.29
CA THR A 750 -5.51 30.51 -16.91
C THR A 750 -4.11 30.24 -16.35
N PRO A 751 -3.07 30.07 -17.21
CA PRO A 751 -1.70 29.85 -16.76
C PRO A 751 -1.15 31.01 -15.90
N LEU A 752 -0.27 30.67 -14.95
CA LEU A 752 0.55 31.63 -14.22
C LEU A 752 1.85 31.91 -14.96
N ASN A 753 2.27 33.18 -15.02
CA ASN A 753 3.56 33.57 -15.55
C ASN A 753 4.58 33.61 -14.41
N ILE A 754 5.60 32.76 -14.50
CA ILE A 754 6.73 32.72 -13.56
C ILE A 754 7.91 33.41 -14.22
N SER A 755 8.50 34.39 -13.54
CA SER A 755 9.77 34.99 -13.94
C SER A 755 10.91 34.11 -13.45
N ARG A 756 11.83 33.72 -14.31
CA ARG A 756 12.98 32.86 -13.99
C ARG A 756 14.24 33.69 -13.76
N GLY A 757 15.25 33.11 -13.11
CA GLY A 757 16.49 33.79 -12.73
C GLY A 757 17.33 34.29 -13.92
N ASP A 758 17.11 33.75 -15.12
CA ASP A 758 17.71 34.22 -16.37
C ASP A 758 16.92 35.38 -17.05
N GLY A 759 15.84 35.84 -16.42
CA GLY A 759 14.94 36.89 -16.91
C GLY A 759 13.89 36.41 -17.92
N SER A 760 13.85 35.10 -18.24
CA SER A 760 12.82 34.53 -19.09
C SER A 760 11.52 34.26 -18.33
N THR A 761 10.40 34.15 -19.05
CA THR A 761 9.09 33.84 -18.47
C THR A 761 8.66 32.43 -18.85
N HIS A 762 8.13 31.69 -17.89
CA HIS A 762 7.54 30.36 -18.09
C HIS A 762 6.08 30.34 -17.64
N GLN A 763 5.22 29.59 -18.35
CA GLN A 763 3.82 29.42 -17.99
C GLN A 763 3.58 28.09 -17.28
N THR A 764 2.97 28.10 -16.10
CA THR A 764 2.52 26.87 -15.42
C THR A 764 1.00 26.83 -15.25
N THR A 765 0.43 25.64 -15.33
CA THR A 765 -1.03 25.42 -15.26
C THR A 765 -1.45 24.38 -14.23
N THR A 766 -0.53 23.65 -13.60
CA THR A 766 -0.89 22.49 -12.76
C THR A 766 0.01 22.28 -11.55
N LEU A 767 1.24 22.81 -11.54
CA LEU A 767 2.19 22.59 -10.47
C LEU A 767 3.22 23.73 -10.41
N LEU A 768 3.51 24.26 -9.22
CA LEU A 768 4.65 25.18 -9.05
C LEU A 768 6.00 24.47 -9.28
N PRO A 769 7.09 25.19 -9.58
CA PRO A 769 8.40 24.56 -9.84
C PRO A 769 8.92 23.76 -8.65
N SER A 770 8.78 24.29 -7.44
CA SER A 770 9.25 23.66 -6.20
C SER A 770 8.48 24.20 -4.99
N ALA A 771 8.62 23.56 -3.82
CA ALA A 771 8.20 24.12 -2.53
C ALA A 771 9.32 24.89 -1.80
N PHE A 772 10.39 25.27 -2.51
CA PHE A 772 11.50 26.06 -1.99
C PHE A 772 11.27 27.53 -2.34
N PHE A 773 10.44 28.20 -1.55
CA PHE A 773 10.18 29.62 -1.69
C PHE A 773 9.92 30.28 -0.35
N SER A 774 10.05 31.60 -0.30
CA SER A 774 9.53 32.49 0.74
C SER A 774 8.51 33.46 0.14
N MET A 775 7.76 34.13 0.99
CA MET A 775 6.60 34.92 0.61
C MET A 775 6.73 36.36 1.11
N ASP A 776 6.29 37.30 0.29
CA ASP A 776 6.03 38.69 0.67
C ASP A 776 4.56 39.01 0.44
N VAL A 777 3.89 39.49 1.48
CA VAL A 777 2.44 39.78 1.47
C VAL A 777 2.24 41.27 1.65
N SER A 778 1.56 41.89 0.70
CA SER A 778 1.08 43.26 0.82
C SER A 778 -0.43 43.27 1.08
N TYR A 779 -0.86 44.18 1.95
CA TYR A 779 -2.26 44.32 2.33
C TYR A 779 -2.76 45.71 1.94
N ASN A 780 -3.99 45.76 1.45
CA ASN A 780 -4.66 47.03 1.16
C ASN A 780 -5.12 47.73 2.47
N ASP A 781 -5.67 48.94 2.34
CA ASP A 781 -6.16 49.74 3.49
C ASP A 781 -7.24 49.05 4.35
N LYS A 782 -7.84 47.95 3.87
CA LYS A 782 -8.84 47.15 4.60
C LYS A 782 -8.24 45.93 5.29
N GLY A 783 -6.94 45.68 5.14
CA GLY A 783 -6.27 44.49 5.66
C GLY A 783 -6.53 43.23 4.83
N GLU A 784 -7.02 43.36 3.59
CA GLU A 784 -7.14 42.24 2.65
C GLU A 784 -5.84 42.12 1.84
N ILE A 785 -5.44 40.91 1.44
CA ILE A 785 -4.27 40.72 0.57
C ILE A 785 -4.47 41.49 -0.74
N GLU A 786 -3.59 42.44 -1.01
CA GLU A 786 -3.52 43.13 -2.30
C GLU A 786 -2.70 42.30 -3.28
N GLU A 787 -1.50 41.90 -2.86
CA GLU A 787 -0.54 41.15 -3.66
C GLU A 787 0.25 40.18 -2.77
N LEU A 788 0.46 38.95 -3.26
CA LEU A 788 1.37 37.95 -2.70
C LEU A 788 2.46 37.67 -3.74
N THR A 789 3.72 37.88 -3.37
CA THR A 789 4.86 37.53 -4.22
C THR A 789 5.66 36.39 -3.59
N LEU A 790 5.87 35.32 -4.37
CA LEU A 790 6.73 34.20 -4.02
C LEU A 790 8.11 34.44 -4.61
N TYR A 791 9.13 34.38 -3.76
CA TYR A 791 10.53 34.31 -4.17
C TYR A 791 11.03 32.90 -3.92
N GLY A 792 11.29 32.16 -4.99
CA GLY A 792 11.63 30.76 -4.91
C GLY A 792 12.88 30.39 -5.70
N GLY A 793 13.23 29.12 -5.61
CA GLY A 793 14.32 28.54 -6.37
C GLY A 793 14.14 27.05 -6.57
N GLY A 794 14.91 26.51 -7.51
CA GLY A 794 14.88 25.10 -7.88
C GLY A 794 13.62 24.69 -8.65
N ASN A 795 13.69 23.45 -9.16
CA ASN A 795 12.62 22.77 -9.87
C ASN A 795 12.65 21.28 -9.53
N GLY A 796 11.53 20.75 -9.04
CA GLY A 796 11.40 19.38 -8.54
C GLY A 796 11.44 19.30 -7.00
N HIS A 797 11.41 18.06 -6.51
CA HIS A 797 11.19 17.75 -5.09
C HIS A 797 12.41 18.00 -4.19
N GLY A 798 13.60 18.16 -4.75
CA GLY A 798 14.80 18.55 -4.01
C GLY A 798 15.59 17.44 -3.31
N VAL A 799 15.17 16.18 -3.39
CA VAL A 799 15.80 15.06 -2.66
C VAL A 799 16.80 14.31 -3.54
N GLY A 800 17.99 14.05 -3.01
CA GLY A 800 19.05 13.33 -3.72
C GLY A 800 19.80 14.25 -4.68
N MET A 801 19.94 13.84 -5.94
CA MET A 801 20.83 14.46 -6.91
C MET A 801 20.15 15.55 -7.77
N SER A 802 20.74 16.74 -7.86
CA SER A 802 20.30 17.80 -8.78
C SER A 802 20.94 17.68 -10.15
N GLN A 803 20.16 17.55 -11.22
CA GLN A 803 20.66 17.42 -12.60
C GLN A 803 21.44 18.66 -13.08
N GLU A 804 20.94 19.86 -12.79
CA GLU A 804 21.67 21.11 -13.06
C GLU A 804 22.91 21.25 -12.16
N GLY A 805 22.85 20.75 -10.93
CA GLY A 805 24.01 20.67 -10.05
C GLY A 805 25.12 19.78 -10.64
N VAL A 806 24.76 18.61 -11.17
CA VAL A 806 25.67 17.72 -11.91
C VAL A 806 26.34 18.45 -13.08
N LYS A 807 25.56 19.18 -13.90
CA LYS A 807 26.10 19.99 -15.00
C LYS A 807 27.12 21.01 -14.51
N GLY A 808 26.77 21.74 -13.44
CA GLY A 808 27.65 22.74 -12.83
C GLY A 808 28.95 22.13 -12.27
N MET A 809 28.90 20.91 -11.76
CA MET A 809 30.09 20.18 -11.29
C MET A 809 30.94 19.68 -12.45
N VAL A 810 30.34 19.13 -13.52
CA VAL A 810 31.06 18.70 -14.73
C VAL A 810 31.78 19.88 -15.39
N ASP A 811 31.12 21.05 -15.49
CA ASP A 811 31.74 22.27 -16.03
C ASP A 811 32.95 22.75 -15.19
N ARG A 812 32.99 22.36 -13.91
CA ARG A 812 34.11 22.64 -12.99
C ARG A 812 35.15 21.51 -12.97
N GLY A 813 35.01 20.49 -13.82
CA GLY A 813 35.99 19.41 -14.00
C GLY A 813 35.82 18.23 -13.05
N TYR A 814 34.69 18.09 -12.36
CA TYR A 814 34.41 16.94 -11.50
C TYR A 814 34.10 15.71 -12.35
N THR A 815 34.60 14.56 -11.90
CA THR A 815 34.29 13.23 -12.48
C THR A 815 32.97 12.70 -11.94
N TYR A 816 32.34 11.74 -12.66
CA TYR A 816 31.09 11.12 -12.23
C TYR A 816 31.18 10.52 -10.81
N LYS A 817 32.34 9.97 -10.43
CA LYS A 817 32.58 9.41 -9.10
C LYS A 817 32.47 10.49 -8.02
N GLN A 818 33.19 11.60 -8.19
CA GLN A 818 33.18 12.72 -7.24
C GLN A 818 31.80 13.35 -7.11
N ILE A 819 31.01 13.34 -8.19
CA ILE A 819 29.64 13.87 -8.19
C ILE A 819 28.70 12.94 -7.43
N ILE A 820 28.75 11.64 -7.67
CA ILE A 820 27.95 10.66 -6.90
C ILE A 820 28.32 10.74 -5.41
N GLU A 821 29.61 10.78 -5.11
CA GLU A 821 30.13 10.97 -3.77
C GLU A 821 29.50 12.24 -3.14
N HIS A 822 29.54 13.39 -3.83
CA HIS A 822 28.95 14.65 -3.35
C HIS A 822 27.49 14.51 -2.88
N TYR A 823 26.64 13.82 -3.65
CA TYR A 823 25.22 13.68 -3.34
C TYR A 823 24.87 12.57 -2.35
N TYR A 824 25.64 11.47 -2.31
CA TYR A 824 25.29 10.27 -1.55
C TYR A 824 26.39 9.95 -0.52
N GLN A 825 26.17 10.33 0.75
CA GLN A 825 27.12 10.20 1.87
C GLN A 825 26.52 9.42 3.05
N ASP A 826 27.39 8.83 3.88
CA ASP A 826 27.03 8.16 5.14
C ASP A 826 26.96 9.14 6.34
N GLU A 827 26.74 8.59 7.54
CA GLU A 827 26.50 9.33 8.79
C GLU A 827 27.71 10.14 9.26
N ASP A 828 28.91 9.72 8.86
CA ASP A 828 30.17 10.38 9.20
C ASP A 828 30.55 11.44 8.15
N GLY A 829 29.69 11.68 7.16
CA GLY A 829 30.01 12.50 5.99
C GLY A 829 31.08 11.85 5.10
N LYS A 830 31.31 10.53 5.28
CA LYS A 830 32.18 9.74 4.42
C LYS A 830 31.37 9.28 3.21
N TRP A 831 32.05 9.20 2.08
CA TRP A 831 31.45 8.84 0.81
C TRP A 831 30.92 7.41 0.81
N ILE A 832 29.72 7.21 0.25
CA ILE A 832 29.16 5.88 0.07
C ILE A 832 29.94 5.15 -1.02
N PRO A 833 30.41 3.91 -0.78
CA PRO A 833 31.21 3.19 -1.76
C PRO A 833 30.38 2.89 -3.02
N LEU A 834 30.89 3.32 -4.18
CA LEU A 834 30.47 2.79 -5.47
C LEU A 834 30.92 1.33 -5.57
N VAL A 835 29.98 0.40 -5.45
CA VAL A 835 30.26 -1.03 -5.60
C VAL A 835 29.75 -1.48 -6.96
N ALA A 836 30.65 -1.84 -7.86
CA ALA A 836 30.29 -2.66 -8.99
C ALA A 836 30.29 -4.13 -8.56
N GLY A 837 29.16 -4.80 -8.75
CA GLY A 837 29.00 -6.22 -8.47
C GLY A 837 27.66 -6.72 -8.97
N TYR A 838 27.56 -8.04 -9.16
CA TYR A 838 26.33 -8.77 -9.50
C TYR A 838 25.82 -9.55 -8.28
N TYR A 839 24.50 -9.72 -8.17
CA TYR A 839 23.89 -10.54 -7.12
C TYR A 839 23.99 -12.00 -7.56
N ASN A 840 24.65 -12.85 -6.77
CA ASN A 840 24.80 -14.27 -7.11
C ASN A 840 23.66 -15.16 -6.56
N GLY A 841 22.62 -14.58 -5.97
CA GLY A 841 21.50 -15.32 -5.39
C GLY A 841 21.74 -15.96 -4.00
N GLU A 842 22.95 -15.83 -3.41
CA GLU A 842 23.30 -16.48 -2.13
C GLU A 842 23.64 -15.49 -1.00
N ASN A 843 23.03 -14.29 -1.00
CA ASN A 843 23.32 -13.20 -0.05
C ASN A 843 24.77 -12.66 -0.09
N GLU A 844 25.58 -12.98 -1.09
CA GLU A 844 26.93 -12.44 -1.25
C GLU A 844 27.11 -11.73 -2.61
N TRP A 845 27.26 -10.41 -2.59
CA TRP A 845 27.61 -9.64 -3.79
C TRP A 845 29.12 -9.76 -4.08
N THR A 846 29.47 -10.24 -5.27
CA THR A 846 30.88 -10.37 -5.67
C THR A 846 31.39 -9.05 -6.25
N LYS A 847 32.49 -8.51 -5.69
CA LYS A 847 33.16 -7.28 -6.19
C LYS A 847 33.84 -7.57 -7.54
N LEU A 848 33.63 -6.71 -8.55
CA LEU A 848 34.43 -6.78 -9.77
C LEU A 848 35.91 -6.40 -9.49
N PRO A 849 36.90 -7.11 -10.08
CA PRO A 849 38.31 -6.75 -9.96
C PRO A 849 38.56 -5.33 -10.48
N GLY A 850 39.15 -4.46 -9.66
CA GLY A 850 39.46 -3.06 -10.01
C GLY A 850 38.64 -2.01 -9.26
N TYR A 851 37.64 -2.41 -8.47
CA TYR A 851 36.93 -1.53 -7.54
C TYR A 851 37.59 -1.58 -6.16
N TYR A 852 38.31 -0.52 -5.83
CA TYR A 852 39.07 -0.41 -4.59
C TYR A 852 38.18 0.04 -3.42
N ASP A 853 38.38 -0.63 -2.28
CA ASP A 853 38.03 -0.09 -0.98
C ASP A 853 38.86 1.19 -0.72
N ASN A 854 38.19 2.29 -0.37
CA ASN A 854 38.79 3.62 -0.26
C ASN A 854 39.82 3.76 0.89
N ASP A 855 40.11 2.69 1.62
CA ASP A 855 41.12 2.69 2.68
C ASP A 855 42.56 2.97 2.18
N LYS A 856 42.81 2.97 0.86
CA LYS A 856 44.13 3.34 0.29
C LYS A 856 44.27 4.78 -0.19
N LEU A 857 43.20 5.59 -0.24
CA LEU A 857 43.29 7.01 -0.66
C LEU A 857 43.48 7.99 0.52
N ARG A 858 43.53 7.50 1.76
CA ARG A 858 43.70 8.32 2.97
C ARG A 858 45.10 8.93 3.18
N ASN A 859 46.08 8.64 2.32
CA ASN A 859 47.48 8.99 2.56
C ASN A 859 48.16 9.71 1.39
N GLU A 860 47.53 10.71 0.76
CA GLU A 860 48.26 11.64 -0.12
C GLU A 860 47.80 13.11 0.10
N ASP A 861 47.86 13.57 1.35
CA ASP A 861 48.03 15.00 1.64
C ASP A 861 49.47 15.41 1.30
N ASN A 862 49.70 15.85 0.05
CA ASN A 862 50.71 16.86 -0.33
C ASN A 862 50.77 16.98 -1.87
N ILE A 863 49.97 17.86 -2.46
CA ILE A 863 50.24 18.36 -3.81
C ILE A 863 50.68 19.83 -3.68
N GLU A 864 51.97 20.00 -3.35
CA GLU A 864 52.71 21.18 -3.80
C GLU A 864 53.08 20.99 -5.28
N SER A 865 52.84 22.04 -6.04
CA SER A 865 53.28 22.32 -7.41
C SER A 865 54.40 21.44 -8.01
N ALA A 866 54.05 20.67 -9.06
CA ALA A 866 54.93 20.32 -10.18
C ALA A 866 54.00 19.91 -11.34
N GLY A 867 53.96 20.61 -12.47
CA GLY A 867 55.00 20.54 -13.48
C GLY A 867 54.64 19.44 -14.48
N SER A 868 54.25 19.85 -15.69
CA SER A 868 53.97 19.02 -16.87
C SER A 868 54.67 17.66 -16.91
N ASN A 869 53.90 16.57 -16.94
CA ASN A 869 54.19 15.35 -17.71
C ASN A 869 52.94 14.44 -17.69
N THR A 870 52.19 14.47 -18.78
CA THR A 870 51.20 13.44 -19.13
C THR A 870 51.92 12.10 -19.29
N THR A 871 51.53 11.10 -18.48
CA THR A 871 51.80 9.70 -18.78
C THR A 871 50.44 9.07 -19.08
N GLU A 872 50.15 8.86 -20.36
CA GLU A 872 49.02 8.04 -20.82
C GLU A 872 49.25 6.61 -20.33
N TYR A 873 48.30 6.05 -19.59
CA TYR A 873 48.17 4.60 -19.45
C TYR A 873 47.22 4.13 -20.55
N VAL A 874 47.80 3.60 -21.63
CA VAL A 874 47.07 2.81 -22.62
C VAL A 874 46.88 1.42 -22.02
N VAL A 875 45.63 1.05 -21.75
CA VAL A 875 45.27 -0.35 -21.49
C VAL A 875 45.06 -1.01 -22.86
N GLU A 876 46.08 -1.72 -23.35
CA GLU A 876 45.92 -2.62 -24.48
C GLU A 876 45.20 -3.88 -24.00
N PHE A 877 44.01 -4.16 -24.55
CA PHE A 877 43.37 -5.47 -24.43
C PHE A 877 44.23 -6.49 -25.19
N MET A 878 44.81 -7.46 -24.47
CA MET A 878 45.50 -8.58 -25.12
C MET A 878 44.45 -9.57 -25.66
N PRO A 879 44.55 -9.99 -26.94
CA PRO A 879 43.70 -11.04 -27.49
C PRO A 879 44.14 -12.39 -26.91
N VAL A 880 43.26 -13.04 -26.14
CA VAL A 880 43.52 -14.37 -25.59
C VAL A 880 43.36 -15.41 -26.69
N ALA A 881 44.44 -16.13 -27.01
CA ALA A 881 44.37 -17.26 -27.93
C ALA A 881 43.88 -18.51 -27.18
N THR A 882 43.18 -19.40 -27.89
CA THR A 882 42.82 -20.73 -27.38
C THR A 882 43.67 -21.79 -28.07
N ASN A 883 44.09 -22.82 -27.32
CA ASN A 883 44.76 -23.98 -27.90
C ASN A 883 43.76 -24.90 -28.64
N GLU A 884 44.25 -25.95 -29.30
CA GLU A 884 43.42 -26.89 -30.07
C GLU A 884 42.36 -27.63 -29.21
N ASP A 885 42.52 -27.62 -27.89
CA ASP A 885 41.58 -28.19 -26.91
C ASP A 885 40.61 -27.14 -26.33
N GLY A 886 40.64 -25.90 -26.83
CA GLY A 886 39.72 -24.82 -26.46
C GLY A 886 40.06 -24.11 -25.14
N LYS A 887 41.25 -24.32 -24.59
CA LYS A 887 41.70 -23.68 -23.34
C LYS A 887 42.50 -22.41 -23.59
N TYR A 888 42.34 -21.43 -22.71
CA TYR A 888 43.02 -20.14 -22.80
C TYR A 888 44.52 -20.31 -22.53
N ILE A 889 45.33 -19.68 -23.39
CA ILE A 889 46.79 -19.69 -23.28
C ILE A 889 47.33 -18.26 -23.27
N ASP A 890 48.42 -18.04 -22.55
CA ASP A 890 49.16 -16.78 -22.58
C ASP A 890 50.03 -16.62 -23.84
N GLU A 891 50.78 -15.52 -23.93
CA GLU A 891 51.66 -15.23 -25.07
C GLU A 891 52.84 -16.20 -25.22
N ASP A 892 53.17 -16.96 -24.18
CA ASP A 892 54.18 -18.01 -24.16
C ASP A 892 53.59 -19.41 -24.43
N GLY A 893 52.27 -19.51 -24.55
CA GLY A 893 51.52 -20.73 -24.84
C GLY A 893 51.27 -21.61 -23.62
N GLU A 894 51.42 -21.08 -22.41
CA GLU A 894 51.05 -21.79 -21.17
C GLU A 894 49.57 -21.65 -20.87
N GLU A 895 48.96 -22.75 -20.43
CA GLU A 895 47.54 -22.80 -20.06
C GLU A 895 47.31 -21.97 -18.80
N ILE A 896 46.37 -21.04 -18.87
CA ILE A 896 45.93 -20.22 -17.74
C ILE A 896 44.51 -20.63 -17.34
N GLU A 897 44.27 -20.75 -16.02
CA GLU A 897 42.97 -21.10 -15.44
C GLU A 897 41.91 -20.01 -15.64
#